data_AF-A0A8H4TMV7-F1
#
_entry.id   AF-A0A8H4TMV7-F1
#
_cell.length_a   1.000
_cell.length_b   1.000
_cell.length_c   1.000
_cell.angle_alpha   90.00
_cell.angle_beta   90.00
_cell.angle_gamma   90.00
#
_symmetry.space_group_name_H-M   'P 1'
#
loop_
_entity.id
_entity.type
_entity.pdbx_description
1 polymer ?
#
loop_
_entity_poly.entity_id
_entity_poly.type
_entity_poly.pdbx_seq_one_letter_code
_entity_poly.pdbx_strand_id
1 'polypeptide(L)'
;MKLINIIPIQLFLQCTHATFLPEDGILNIHKDVHVFSPEAPINWTRCKLGIDEYKKDEKAFECGNLTVPLDYTDEYNTSTTTLNLIRLRATEKCPKGSIIVNFGGPGYSGIESLLKSGRDLSEIVGGHYDMISFDPRGTGRTMVPLGDKGIIKEILNTVQNSPYSIPPPELVCDISEYIDSFMEFFVTNDADHAEFRGTAFVARDVVEIAMALDEGYNIKYWGISYGTVLGQVLAGMFPDRIERMLLDGNLLADDYDECMAAKNDSCLSAGKLSGEQHDFLEVLNHVFMVCTGVGGGLRSPKSLLLTQSILSALYDVEGYRWLDELINTALEGNRSKCSQKLGDQEFPWNPQSDLAHLAIWCSDSNFRIETIEELFSFEENYQANSNPFFYLELLRRSVCLRWSTHTAEPINLTSLSRVKTKNPILLVNGLYDPVTPLGNAREISARFPGSQVVVDEGVGHGSTTHPSSCIQEIVARFFIRGEMPLAGVTCKPDNNTFEIIEDVREKERKRAGKRKVSILLSGGVNMSAEILAGGKANPSMGVETRNDNNGDLVTATEEQSLQRGLHERHLSMLGIAGAIGTGLFLGLGQSVQTGGPLGALLGYATVGLVVCAVQFALGEVAALLPVTGAFVRHAEFLVDPAWGFAIGWNLVYGNVLSIPSEITAICVLFEFWTDINPSLWIMIFIVLTTVVGLCFVRVFGEVEFWFALLKILLVVFLIILGLVINLGGVPGTERIGFRYWKDPGPFVEYIASGSWGHFLGYWSVMTSAVFSFAGVESIAMAAAETRNPARAIPRACKNVFIRILVFYILAILIVGMLVRSDDERLNDQSGAAGQSPFVIAASAAGIPAIPSVVNAVVITSAWSASNQSLLAGTRVLYGLALKRQAPQIFLRTTAWGVPYVCVLFFTCFMFLSFMSLSNGAMTVFWWLVDLTAAGVLISWASILLNHIRLRLAMKKQGIPIENLPWHNSWTFYSSCAGLFMTLLILLTGGFRVFTRGNWDPVGFVSSYLDIPLVIAAYLIWKFVKKTKIVPLAEVPLQDAFRKSEEDHEVVTA
;
A
#
# COMPACT_ATOMS: atom_id res chain seq x y z
N MET A 1 -15.87 29.20 -11.53
CA MET A 1 -14.74 28.36 -11.09
C MET A 1 -13.53 28.77 -11.91
N LYS A 2 -12.45 29.27 -11.28
CA LYS A 2 -11.19 29.49 -11.99
C LYS A 2 -10.50 28.13 -12.14
N LEU A 3 -9.86 27.90 -13.29
CA LEU A 3 -9.04 26.76 -13.77
C LEU A 3 -7.99 26.16 -12.79
N ILE A 4 -8.10 26.38 -11.48
CA ILE A 4 -7.13 25.99 -10.44
C ILE A 4 -7.18 24.48 -10.13
N ASN A 5 -8.27 23.77 -10.48
CA ASN A 5 -8.42 22.34 -10.20
C ASN A 5 -8.28 21.48 -11.46
N ILE A 6 -7.18 21.68 -12.17
CA ILE A 6 -6.69 20.80 -13.23
C ILE A 6 -5.88 19.61 -12.65
N ILE A 7 -5.30 19.81 -11.46
CA ILE A 7 -4.52 18.82 -10.69
C ILE A 7 -5.30 17.50 -10.43
N PRO A 8 -6.62 17.52 -10.12
CA PRO A 8 -7.43 16.30 -9.99
C PRO A 8 -7.48 15.43 -11.24
N ILE A 9 -7.49 16.04 -12.43
CA ILE A 9 -7.52 15.34 -13.73
C ILE A 9 -6.18 14.65 -13.98
N GLN A 10 -5.08 15.34 -13.65
CA GLN A 10 -3.71 14.83 -13.76
C GLN A 10 -3.47 13.60 -12.89
N LEU A 11 -3.88 13.70 -11.63
CA LEU A 11 -3.71 12.66 -10.61
C LEU A 11 -4.56 11.42 -10.94
N PHE A 12 -5.74 11.62 -11.53
CA PHE A 12 -6.61 10.57 -12.00
C PHE A 12 -6.08 9.79 -13.22
N LEU A 13 -5.11 10.34 -13.95
CA LEU A 13 -4.50 9.71 -15.13
C LEU A 13 -3.14 9.07 -14.87
N GLN A 14 -2.36 9.62 -13.95
CA GLN A 14 -1.14 8.99 -13.41
C GLN A 14 -1.39 7.60 -12.79
N CYS A 15 -2.66 7.29 -12.52
CA CYS A 15 -3.22 6.00 -12.13
C CYS A 15 -2.87 4.80 -13.02
N THR A 16 -2.59 5.00 -14.31
CA THR A 16 -2.55 3.87 -15.27
C THR A 16 -1.20 3.14 -15.36
N HIS A 17 -0.11 3.67 -14.79
CA HIS A 17 1.26 3.20 -15.13
C HIS A 17 2.24 3.16 -13.95
N ALA A 18 1.98 2.38 -12.90
CA ALA A 18 3.03 2.11 -11.91
C ALA A 18 2.85 0.79 -11.15
N THR A 19 3.80 -0.14 -11.27
CA THR A 19 4.07 -1.18 -10.26
C THR A 19 5.56 -1.49 -10.06
N PHE A 20 5.86 -2.01 -8.86
CA PHE A 20 7.18 -2.36 -8.31
C PHE A 20 7.41 -3.89 -8.29
N LEU A 21 8.68 -4.26 -8.46
CA LEU A 21 9.37 -5.56 -8.55
C LEU A 21 9.05 -6.68 -7.53
N PRO A 22 9.23 -7.97 -7.94
CA PRO A 22 9.58 -9.11 -7.08
C PRO A 22 11.09 -9.47 -7.08
N GLU A 23 11.54 -10.15 -6.01
CA GLU A 23 12.90 -10.71 -5.83
C GLU A 23 13.04 -12.12 -6.43
N ASP A 24 14.22 -12.34 -7.01
CA ASP A 24 14.98 -13.58 -7.27
C ASP A 24 14.48 -14.60 -8.31
N GLY A 25 15.09 -14.50 -9.51
CA GLY A 25 15.22 -15.58 -10.48
C GLY A 25 16.35 -15.30 -11.48
N ILE A 26 17.45 -16.04 -11.39
CA ILE A 26 18.59 -15.97 -12.32
C ILE A 26 18.27 -16.75 -13.61
N LEU A 27 18.41 -16.15 -14.81
CA LEU A 27 19.09 -16.74 -15.99
C LEU A 27 19.09 -15.83 -17.24
N ASN A 28 20.31 -15.67 -17.80
CA ASN A 28 20.80 -15.35 -19.16
C ASN A 28 20.05 -14.36 -20.09
N ILE A 29 20.57 -13.14 -20.18
CA ILE A 29 20.53 -12.34 -21.42
C ILE A 29 21.81 -12.64 -22.22
N HIS A 30 21.69 -12.98 -23.50
CA HIS A 30 22.83 -13.15 -24.39
C HIS A 30 23.53 -11.81 -24.63
N LYS A 31 24.70 -11.63 -23.99
CA LYS A 31 25.56 -10.44 -24.11
C LYS A 31 26.39 -10.40 -25.39
N ASP A 32 26.37 -11.48 -26.17
CA ASP A 32 27.20 -11.61 -27.35
C ASP A 32 26.56 -10.83 -28.49
N VAL A 33 27.24 -9.75 -28.88
CA VAL A 33 26.84 -8.89 -29.99
C VAL A 33 27.21 -9.62 -31.28
N HIS A 34 26.22 -10.28 -31.87
CA HIS A 34 25.74 -10.01 -33.23
C HIS A 34 26.25 -8.76 -33.96
N VAL A 35 27.54 -8.42 -34.06
CA VAL A 35 27.93 -7.14 -34.71
C VAL A 35 27.76 -7.29 -36.22
N PHE A 36 26.62 -6.82 -36.73
CA PHE A 36 26.47 -6.59 -38.16
C PHE A 36 27.25 -5.31 -38.47
N SER A 37 28.42 -5.41 -39.08
CA SER A 37 29.14 -4.19 -39.47
C SER A 37 28.46 -3.66 -40.74
N PRO A 38 27.74 -2.52 -40.71
CA PRO A 38 27.05 -2.02 -41.91
C PRO A 38 28.09 -1.77 -43.02
N GLU A 39 27.85 -2.34 -44.21
CA GLU A 39 28.80 -2.30 -45.33
C GLU A 39 29.05 -0.88 -45.87
N ALA A 40 28.17 0.07 -45.57
CA ALA A 40 28.26 1.47 -46.03
C ALA A 40 27.66 2.46 -45.01
N PRO A 41 28.18 3.71 -44.94
CA PRO A 41 27.59 4.78 -44.13
C PRO A 41 26.20 5.19 -44.65
N ILE A 42 25.39 5.76 -43.76
CA ILE A 42 24.01 6.18 -44.10
C ILE A 42 24.05 7.25 -45.20
N ASN A 43 23.37 6.96 -46.32
CA ASN A 43 23.25 7.91 -47.43
C ASN A 43 22.14 8.92 -47.16
N TRP A 44 22.52 10.08 -46.63
CA TRP A 44 21.59 11.17 -46.31
C TRP A 44 21.21 11.98 -47.55
N THR A 45 19.91 12.06 -47.82
CA THR A 45 19.35 12.89 -48.90
C THR A 45 18.29 13.83 -48.33
N ARG A 46 17.97 14.92 -49.04
CA ARG A 46 16.86 15.78 -48.60
C ARG A 46 15.57 14.95 -48.49
N CYS A 47 14.87 15.06 -47.36
CA CYS A 47 13.64 14.31 -47.13
C CYS A 47 12.61 14.55 -48.24
N LYS A 48 11.95 13.48 -48.65
CA LYS A 48 10.82 13.47 -49.59
C LYS A 48 9.83 12.42 -49.10
N LEU A 49 8.96 12.78 -48.16
CA LEU A 49 8.03 11.84 -47.55
C LEU A 49 6.81 11.64 -48.47
N GLY A 50 6.53 12.62 -49.33
CA GLY A 50 5.45 12.56 -50.31
C GLY A 50 4.10 12.96 -49.75
N ILE A 51 4.08 13.62 -48.59
CA ILE A 51 2.88 14.06 -47.88
C ILE A 51 2.81 15.59 -47.94
N ASP A 52 1.72 16.13 -48.47
CA ASP A 52 1.56 17.58 -48.70
C ASP A 52 1.69 18.41 -47.41
N GLU A 53 1.23 17.87 -46.29
CA GLU A 53 1.29 18.50 -44.97
C GLU A 53 2.74 18.78 -44.53
N TYR A 54 3.67 17.85 -44.78
CA TYR A 54 5.06 17.94 -44.32
C TYR A 54 6.02 18.61 -45.31
N LYS A 55 5.59 18.93 -46.54
CA LYS A 55 6.45 19.52 -47.60
C LYS A 55 7.22 20.78 -47.19
N LYS A 56 6.70 21.56 -46.24
CA LYS A 56 7.37 22.77 -45.74
C LYS A 56 8.49 22.43 -44.77
N ASP A 57 8.26 21.47 -43.90
CA ASP A 57 9.18 21.10 -42.83
C ASP A 57 10.30 20.21 -43.36
N GLU A 58 10.01 19.31 -44.31
CA GLU A 58 10.95 18.41 -45.01
C GLU A 58 12.22 19.12 -45.53
N LYS A 59 12.14 20.41 -45.88
CA LYS A 59 13.29 21.16 -46.43
C LYS A 59 14.46 21.29 -45.46
N ALA A 60 14.19 21.25 -44.15
CA ALA A 60 15.19 21.38 -43.10
C ALA A 60 15.82 20.04 -42.71
N PHE A 61 15.27 18.91 -43.17
CA PHE A 61 15.67 17.58 -42.74
C PHE A 61 16.27 16.75 -43.88
N GLU A 62 17.08 15.78 -43.47
CA GLU A 62 17.63 14.75 -44.34
C GLU A 62 17.07 13.39 -43.94
N CYS A 63 16.76 12.55 -44.91
CA CYS A 63 16.25 11.22 -44.71
C CYS A 63 17.26 10.21 -45.26
N GLY A 64 17.38 9.09 -44.57
CA GLY A 64 18.28 8.00 -44.91
C GLY A 64 17.63 6.65 -44.63
N ASN A 65 18.21 5.59 -45.17
CA ASN A 65 17.79 4.22 -44.89
C ASN A 65 19.00 3.48 -44.32
N LEU A 66 18.75 2.58 -43.37
CA LEU A 66 19.75 1.67 -42.83
C LEU A 66 19.24 0.24 -42.95
N THR A 67 20.02 -0.62 -43.59
CA THR A 67 19.72 -2.05 -43.66
C THR A 67 20.33 -2.74 -42.46
N VAL A 68 19.51 -3.51 -41.74
CA VAL A 68 19.88 -4.23 -40.52
C VAL A 68 19.43 -5.70 -40.63
N PRO A 69 20.04 -6.64 -39.88
CA PRO A 69 19.58 -8.03 -39.83
C PRO A 69 18.10 -8.13 -39.45
N LEU A 70 17.32 -8.98 -40.11
CA LEU A 70 15.93 -9.24 -39.70
C LEU A 70 15.90 -9.97 -38.36
N ASP A 71 16.79 -10.94 -38.17
CA ASP A 71 16.95 -11.70 -36.93
C ASP A 71 18.36 -11.50 -36.36
N TYR A 72 18.47 -11.02 -35.12
CA TYR A 72 19.75 -10.87 -34.41
C TYR A 72 20.11 -12.10 -33.57
N THR A 73 19.17 -13.04 -33.40
CA THR A 73 19.33 -14.24 -32.59
C THR A 73 19.92 -15.41 -33.39
N ASP A 74 19.80 -15.37 -34.72
CA ASP A 74 20.41 -16.34 -35.64
C ASP A 74 21.50 -15.70 -36.50
N GLU A 75 22.76 -15.99 -36.16
CA GLU A 75 23.95 -15.50 -36.86
C GLU A 75 24.06 -15.99 -38.31
N TYR A 76 23.35 -17.07 -38.67
CA TYR A 76 23.35 -17.65 -40.01
C TYR A 76 22.21 -17.11 -40.88
N ASN A 77 21.28 -16.34 -40.31
CA ASN A 77 20.19 -15.72 -41.04
C ASN A 77 20.71 -14.54 -41.86
N THR A 78 20.49 -14.59 -43.17
CA THR A 78 20.91 -13.54 -44.12
C THR A 78 19.77 -12.58 -44.48
N SER A 79 18.60 -12.78 -43.90
CA SER A 79 17.45 -11.91 -44.11
C SER A 79 17.70 -10.55 -43.46
N THR A 80 17.34 -9.48 -44.16
CA THR A 80 17.55 -8.11 -43.69
C THR A 80 16.25 -7.31 -43.75
N THR A 81 16.09 -6.36 -42.85
CA THR A 81 15.04 -5.34 -42.92
C THR A 81 15.66 -3.95 -43.06
N THR A 82 14.88 -2.96 -43.51
CA THR A 82 15.34 -1.59 -43.74
C THR A 82 14.63 -0.63 -42.80
N LEU A 83 15.40 0.09 -41.99
CA LEU A 83 14.92 1.16 -41.12
C LEU A 83 14.94 2.49 -41.89
N ASN A 84 13.90 3.31 -41.70
CA ASN A 84 13.87 4.67 -42.20
C ASN A 84 14.34 5.63 -41.12
N LEU A 85 15.25 6.54 -41.45
CA LEU A 85 15.83 7.52 -40.54
C LEU A 85 15.59 8.94 -41.02
N ILE A 86 15.51 9.87 -40.06
CA ILE A 86 15.46 11.30 -40.27
C ILE A 86 16.57 11.98 -39.46
N ARG A 87 17.13 13.04 -40.02
CA ARG A 87 18.15 13.87 -39.40
C ARG A 87 17.82 15.35 -39.54
N LEU A 88 17.90 16.07 -38.42
CA LEU A 88 18.08 17.52 -38.39
C LEU A 88 19.55 17.81 -38.07
N ARG A 89 20.24 18.52 -38.96
CA ARG A 89 21.66 18.83 -38.75
C ARG A 89 21.86 19.84 -37.62
N ALA A 90 22.98 19.69 -36.92
CA ALA A 90 23.53 20.70 -36.02
C ALA A 90 23.65 22.05 -36.74
N THR A 91 23.28 23.13 -36.06
CA THR A 91 23.38 24.51 -36.58
C THR A 91 24.70 25.16 -36.21
N GLU A 92 25.37 24.65 -35.18
CA GLU A 92 26.67 25.14 -34.71
C GLU A 92 27.83 24.73 -35.61
N LYS A 93 28.87 25.58 -35.68
CA LYS A 93 30.02 25.36 -36.57
C LYS A 93 30.86 24.13 -36.20
N CYS A 94 30.82 23.71 -34.94
CA CYS A 94 31.53 22.53 -34.43
C CYS A 94 30.55 21.57 -33.77
N PRO A 95 29.95 20.64 -34.54
CA PRO A 95 29.05 19.63 -34.01
C PRO A 95 29.76 18.70 -33.00
N LYS A 96 29.04 18.25 -31.96
CA LYS A 96 29.49 17.32 -30.91
C LYS A 96 29.03 15.87 -31.15
N GLY A 97 28.62 15.58 -32.38
CA GLY A 97 28.09 14.30 -32.81
C GLY A 97 26.56 14.31 -32.98
N SER A 98 25.95 13.14 -32.83
CA SER A 98 24.52 12.92 -32.97
C SER A 98 23.83 12.55 -31.65
N ILE A 99 22.57 12.94 -31.47
CA ILE A 99 21.68 12.43 -30.42
C ILE A 99 20.59 11.62 -31.11
N ILE A 100 20.46 10.34 -30.74
CA ILE A 100 19.36 9.49 -31.17
C ILE A 100 18.17 9.80 -30.27
N VAL A 101 17.14 10.38 -30.83
CA VAL A 101 15.88 10.73 -30.16
C VAL A 101 14.84 9.69 -30.55
N ASN A 102 14.14 9.13 -29.57
CA ASN A 102 13.00 8.27 -29.82
C ASN A 102 11.80 8.78 -29.01
N PHE A 103 10.71 9.05 -29.72
CA PHE A 103 9.47 9.56 -29.17
C PHE A 103 8.48 8.42 -29.07
N GLY A 104 7.80 8.29 -27.93
CA GLY A 104 6.68 7.37 -27.84
C GLY A 104 7.08 5.91 -28.08
N GLY A 105 8.32 5.48 -27.84
CA GLY A 105 8.69 4.07 -27.80
C GLY A 105 8.92 3.45 -29.16
N PRO A 106 9.09 2.12 -29.23
CA PRO A 106 9.26 1.44 -30.51
C PRO A 106 7.96 1.47 -31.36
N GLY A 107 6.80 1.82 -30.78
CA GLY A 107 5.50 1.81 -31.47
C GLY A 107 5.13 3.09 -32.23
N TYR A 108 5.89 4.17 -32.08
CA TYR A 108 5.61 5.45 -32.73
C TYR A 108 6.66 5.84 -33.77
N SER A 109 6.23 6.58 -34.80
CA SER A 109 7.13 7.01 -35.87
C SER A 109 8.06 8.09 -35.38
N GLY A 110 9.36 7.79 -35.38
CA GLY A 110 10.39 8.76 -35.08
C GLY A 110 10.54 9.81 -36.18
N ILE A 111 10.24 9.44 -37.45
CA ILE A 111 10.28 10.36 -38.60
C ILE A 111 9.32 11.52 -38.38
N GLU A 112 8.05 11.18 -38.16
CA GLU A 112 6.97 12.16 -38.03
C GLU A 112 7.12 13.02 -36.77
N SER A 113 7.57 12.40 -35.67
CA SER A 113 7.79 13.10 -34.40
C SER A 113 8.95 14.10 -34.47
N LEU A 114 10.05 13.75 -35.13
CA LEU A 114 11.20 14.68 -35.26
C LEU A 114 10.91 15.83 -36.21
N LEU A 115 10.06 15.65 -37.23
CA LEU A 115 9.61 16.77 -38.07
C LEU A 115 8.88 17.84 -37.24
N LYS A 116 8.06 17.39 -36.28
CA LYS A 116 7.24 18.25 -35.42
C LYS A 116 8.10 18.94 -34.36
N SER A 117 8.90 18.19 -33.61
CA SER A 117 9.57 18.70 -32.38
C SER A 117 11.09 18.87 -32.49
N GLY A 118 11.71 18.46 -33.61
CA GLY A 118 13.17 18.38 -33.72
C GLY A 118 13.90 19.72 -33.60
N ARG A 119 13.27 20.83 -33.99
CA ARG A 119 13.87 22.18 -33.85
C ARG A 119 13.96 22.59 -32.39
N ASP A 120 12.88 22.40 -31.63
CA ASP A 120 12.84 22.76 -30.22
C ASP A 120 13.88 21.94 -29.42
N LEU A 121 13.99 20.64 -29.70
CA LEU A 121 15.04 19.80 -29.10
C LEU A 121 16.46 20.25 -29.46
N SER A 122 16.68 20.61 -30.73
CA SER A 122 17.98 21.13 -31.20
C SER A 122 18.34 22.45 -30.50
N GLU A 123 17.36 23.34 -30.29
CA GLU A 123 17.54 24.59 -29.56
C GLU A 123 17.91 24.36 -28.08
N ILE A 124 17.30 23.38 -27.41
CA ILE A 124 17.62 23.03 -26.01
C ILE A 124 19.10 22.64 -25.86
N VAL A 125 19.65 21.87 -26.80
CA VAL A 125 21.08 21.50 -26.77
C VAL A 125 21.97 22.51 -27.50
N GLY A 126 21.48 23.73 -27.73
CA GLY A 126 22.22 24.84 -28.31
C GLY A 126 22.66 24.62 -29.76
N GLY A 127 22.00 23.73 -30.51
CA GLY A 127 22.32 23.45 -31.91
C GLY A 127 23.61 22.67 -32.14
N HIS A 128 24.21 22.10 -31.08
CA HIS A 128 25.51 21.41 -31.13
C HIS A 128 25.47 19.98 -31.67
N TYR A 129 24.29 19.37 -31.78
CA TYR A 129 24.15 17.96 -32.15
C TYR A 129 23.25 17.80 -33.37
N ASP A 130 23.56 16.79 -34.19
CA ASP A 130 22.59 16.28 -35.16
C ASP A 130 21.48 15.56 -34.37
N MET A 131 20.21 15.94 -34.58
CA MET A 131 19.09 15.20 -34.01
C MET A 131 18.73 14.09 -34.99
N ILE A 132 18.84 12.83 -34.55
CA ILE A 132 18.52 11.65 -35.36
C ILE A 132 17.32 10.96 -34.75
N SER A 133 16.38 10.54 -35.59
CA SER A 133 15.27 9.69 -35.19
C SER A 133 15.01 8.67 -36.30
N PHE A 134 14.25 7.62 -36.00
CA PHE A 134 14.00 6.53 -36.93
C PHE A 134 12.62 5.92 -36.71
N ASP A 135 12.10 5.28 -37.74
CA ASP A 135 10.95 4.39 -37.61
C ASP A 135 11.42 3.02 -37.11
N PRO A 136 11.02 2.60 -35.89
CA PRO A 136 11.35 1.27 -35.38
C PRO A 136 10.68 0.17 -36.21
N ARG A 137 11.07 -1.09 -36.01
CA ARG A 137 10.49 -2.25 -36.71
C ARG A 137 8.98 -2.34 -36.46
N GLY A 138 8.20 -2.50 -37.52
CA GLY A 138 6.75 -2.57 -37.41
C GLY A 138 6.03 -1.23 -37.24
N THR A 139 6.70 -0.11 -37.57
CA THR A 139 6.16 1.24 -37.40
C THR A 139 6.38 2.08 -38.66
N GLY A 140 5.42 2.94 -39.03
CA GLY A 140 5.55 3.79 -40.21
C GLY A 140 5.69 2.93 -41.48
N ARG A 141 6.78 3.11 -42.22
CA ARG A 141 7.05 2.34 -43.46
C ARG A 141 7.80 1.03 -43.26
N THR A 142 8.18 0.69 -42.02
CA THR A 142 8.75 -0.63 -41.69
C THR A 142 7.67 -1.68 -41.38
N MET A 143 6.39 -1.29 -41.44
CA MET A 143 5.21 -2.16 -41.30
C MET A 143 4.55 -2.40 -42.66
N VAL A 144 3.92 -3.56 -42.85
CA VAL A 144 3.13 -3.84 -44.06
C VAL A 144 1.88 -2.93 -44.12
N PRO A 145 1.67 -2.14 -45.20
CA PRO A 145 0.51 -1.26 -45.29
C PRO A 145 -0.82 -2.03 -45.39
N LEU A 146 -1.68 -1.92 -44.37
CA LEU A 146 -3.03 -2.50 -44.34
C LEU A 146 -4.14 -1.63 -44.99
N GLY A 147 -3.79 -0.52 -45.66
CA GLY A 147 -4.76 0.44 -46.22
C GLY A 147 -5.49 1.29 -45.16
N ASP A 148 -6.70 1.77 -45.47
CA ASP A 148 -7.52 2.66 -44.62
C ASP A 148 -8.15 1.97 -43.39
N LYS A 149 -7.79 0.70 -43.12
CA LYS A 149 -8.37 -0.09 -42.03
C LYS A 149 -7.67 0.22 -40.71
N GLY A 150 -8.19 1.19 -39.95
CA GLY A 150 -7.76 1.46 -38.58
C GLY A 150 -8.60 0.69 -37.55
N ILE A 151 -8.00 -0.26 -36.83
CA ILE A 151 -8.70 -1.12 -35.87
C ILE A 151 -9.38 -0.33 -34.75
N ILE A 152 -8.67 0.64 -34.15
CA ILE A 152 -9.20 1.44 -33.04
C ILE A 152 -10.36 2.33 -33.52
N LYS A 153 -10.25 2.94 -34.71
CA LYS A 153 -11.30 3.80 -35.27
C LYS A 153 -12.60 3.03 -35.52
N GLU A 154 -12.51 1.82 -36.06
CA GLU A 154 -13.69 1.00 -36.35
C GLU A 154 -14.32 0.41 -35.08
N ILE A 155 -13.50 0.01 -34.11
CA ILE A 155 -13.96 -0.40 -32.78
C ILE A 155 -14.68 0.78 -32.08
N LEU A 156 -14.08 1.97 -32.09
CA LEU A 156 -14.68 3.17 -31.51
C LEU A 156 -16.02 3.51 -32.17
N ASN A 157 -16.12 3.40 -33.50
CA ASN A 157 -17.38 3.57 -34.23
C ASN A 157 -18.42 2.51 -33.82
N THR A 158 -18.01 1.25 -33.69
CA THR A 158 -18.89 0.13 -33.29
C THR A 158 -19.43 0.33 -31.87
N VAL A 159 -18.56 0.69 -30.93
CA VAL A 159 -18.92 1.01 -29.55
C VAL A 159 -19.84 2.24 -29.48
N GLN A 160 -19.56 3.28 -30.25
CA GLN A 160 -20.34 4.53 -30.28
C GLN A 160 -21.75 4.32 -30.83
N ASN A 161 -21.89 3.48 -31.86
CA ASN A 161 -23.17 3.19 -32.52
C ASN A 161 -23.98 2.11 -31.80
N SER A 162 -23.42 1.47 -30.76
CA SER A 162 -24.10 0.44 -29.98
C SER A 162 -25.33 1.00 -29.23
N PRO A 163 -26.47 0.29 -29.22
CA PRO A 163 -27.67 0.72 -28.50
C PRO A 163 -27.57 0.49 -26.98
N TYR A 164 -26.57 -0.25 -26.49
CA TYR A 164 -26.49 -0.69 -25.10
C TYR A 164 -25.82 0.35 -24.17
N SER A 165 -26.30 0.42 -22.92
CA SER A 165 -25.80 1.36 -21.88
C SER A 165 -24.69 0.76 -21.01
N ILE A 166 -24.67 -0.57 -20.91
CA ILE A 166 -23.67 -1.46 -20.30
C ILE A 166 -23.44 -2.53 -21.39
N PRO A 167 -22.18 -2.90 -21.72
CA PRO A 167 -21.95 -3.87 -22.77
C PRO A 167 -22.53 -5.21 -22.34
N PRO A 168 -23.53 -5.75 -23.05
CA PRO A 168 -23.95 -7.11 -22.81
C PRO A 168 -22.84 -8.04 -23.37
N PRO A 169 -22.74 -9.30 -22.92
CA PRO A 169 -21.73 -10.25 -23.43
C PRO A 169 -21.68 -10.32 -24.97
N GLU A 170 -22.81 -10.07 -25.64
CA GLU A 170 -22.92 -10.00 -27.09
C GLU A 170 -22.08 -8.87 -27.72
N LEU A 171 -21.97 -7.68 -27.11
CA LEU A 171 -21.13 -6.60 -27.64
C LEU A 171 -19.64 -6.91 -27.49
N VAL A 172 -19.26 -7.63 -26.43
CA VAL A 172 -17.89 -8.12 -26.25
C VAL A 172 -17.57 -9.17 -27.31
N CYS A 173 -18.52 -10.05 -27.64
CA CYS A 173 -18.39 -11.01 -28.75
C CYS A 173 -18.26 -10.31 -30.11
N ASP A 174 -19.08 -9.30 -30.42
CA ASP A 174 -19.01 -8.57 -31.70
C ASP A 174 -17.67 -7.85 -31.88
N ILE A 175 -17.17 -7.20 -30.82
CA ILE A 175 -15.85 -6.55 -30.81
C ILE A 175 -14.74 -7.60 -30.94
N SER A 176 -14.86 -8.74 -30.24
CA SER A 176 -13.90 -9.84 -30.33
C SER A 176 -13.85 -10.40 -31.75
N GLU A 177 -14.98 -10.64 -32.42
CA GLU A 177 -15.02 -11.18 -33.78
C GLU A 177 -14.37 -10.22 -34.80
N TYR A 178 -14.58 -8.91 -34.63
CA TYR A 178 -13.90 -7.91 -35.46
C TYR A 178 -12.38 -7.90 -35.22
N ILE A 179 -11.96 -7.92 -33.95
CA ILE A 179 -10.54 -8.02 -33.58
C ILE A 179 -9.94 -9.30 -34.16
N ASP A 180 -10.64 -10.43 -34.05
CA ASP A 180 -10.19 -11.72 -34.56
C ASP A 180 -9.91 -11.66 -36.07
N SER A 181 -10.89 -11.18 -36.85
CA SER A 181 -10.74 -11.06 -38.31
C SER A 181 -9.62 -10.09 -38.71
N PHE A 182 -9.49 -8.98 -37.99
CA PHE A 182 -8.46 -7.98 -38.27
C PHE A 182 -7.06 -8.48 -37.90
N MET A 183 -6.92 -9.13 -36.75
CA MET A 183 -5.65 -9.65 -36.25
C MET A 183 -5.14 -10.82 -37.08
N GLU A 184 -6.03 -11.72 -37.51
CA GLU A 184 -5.68 -12.78 -38.45
C GLU A 184 -5.16 -12.20 -39.78
N PHE A 185 -5.82 -11.16 -40.31
CA PHE A 185 -5.36 -10.46 -41.50
C PHE A 185 -3.98 -9.82 -41.30
N PHE A 186 -3.76 -9.14 -40.16
CA PHE A 186 -2.47 -8.50 -39.87
C PHE A 186 -1.33 -9.51 -39.74
N VAL A 187 -1.49 -10.52 -38.89
CA VAL A 187 -0.46 -11.54 -38.63
C VAL A 187 -0.14 -12.32 -39.90
N THR A 188 -1.14 -12.60 -40.73
CA THR A 188 -0.92 -13.28 -42.02
C THR A 188 -0.16 -12.41 -43.01
N ASN A 189 -0.51 -11.12 -43.10
CA ASN A 189 0.10 -10.21 -44.08
C ASN A 189 1.48 -9.70 -43.68
N ASP A 190 1.85 -9.81 -42.41
CA ASP A 190 3.15 -9.35 -41.87
C ASP A 190 3.86 -10.44 -41.06
N ALA A 191 3.65 -11.70 -41.44
CA ALA A 191 4.18 -12.88 -40.75
C ALA A 191 5.71 -12.86 -40.62
N ASP A 192 6.40 -12.41 -41.67
CA ASP A 192 7.87 -12.39 -41.74
C ASP A 192 8.53 -11.45 -40.71
N HIS A 193 7.81 -10.44 -40.21
CA HIS A 193 8.31 -9.51 -39.19
C HIS A 193 7.67 -9.73 -37.82
N ALA A 194 6.69 -10.61 -37.67
CA ALA A 194 5.87 -10.72 -36.46
C ALA A 194 6.69 -10.98 -35.19
N GLU A 195 7.71 -11.85 -35.26
CA GLU A 195 8.52 -12.25 -34.11
C GLU A 195 9.65 -11.25 -33.77
N PHE A 196 9.98 -10.32 -34.69
CA PHE A 196 11.17 -9.46 -34.63
C PHE A 196 10.86 -7.99 -34.30
N ARG A 197 9.68 -7.70 -33.75
CA ARG A 197 9.20 -6.34 -33.47
C ARG A 197 9.27 -5.91 -32.00
N GLY A 198 9.80 -6.74 -31.11
CA GLY A 198 9.94 -6.42 -29.67
C GLY A 198 10.93 -5.29 -29.37
N THR A 199 10.81 -4.68 -28.19
CA THR A 199 11.68 -3.56 -27.76
C THR A 199 13.17 -3.96 -27.74
N ALA A 200 13.51 -5.22 -27.46
CA ALA A 200 14.89 -5.73 -27.48
C ALA A 200 15.54 -5.64 -28.88
N PHE A 201 14.80 -6.01 -29.93
CA PHE A 201 15.25 -5.91 -31.32
C PHE A 201 15.49 -4.45 -31.72
N VAL A 202 14.60 -3.55 -31.29
CA VAL A 202 14.76 -2.12 -31.54
C VAL A 202 15.96 -1.54 -30.77
N ALA A 203 16.27 -2.05 -29.57
CA ALA A 203 17.47 -1.65 -28.86
C ALA A 203 18.76 -2.06 -29.63
N ARG A 204 18.75 -3.21 -30.30
CA ARG A 204 19.84 -3.62 -31.20
C ARG A 204 19.93 -2.72 -32.44
N ASP A 205 18.80 -2.35 -33.01
CA ASP A 205 18.77 -1.38 -34.12
C ASP A 205 19.38 -0.03 -33.73
N VAL A 206 19.14 0.47 -32.51
CA VAL A 206 19.77 1.70 -32.02
C VAL A 206 21.30 1.57 -31.98
N VAL A 207 21.82 0.40 -31.61
CA VAL A 207 23.26 0.13 -31.66
C VAL A 207 23.78 0.16 -33.10
N GLU A 208 23.07 -0.45 -34.04
CA GLU A 208 23.44 -0.43 -35.46
C GLU A 208 23.38 0.98 -36.07
N ILE A 209 22.39 1.77 -35.69
CA ILE A 209 22.31 3.19 -36.07
C ILE A 209 23.52 3.96 -35.54
N ALA A 210 23.88 3.78 -34.27
CA ALA A 210 25.06 4.44 -33.69
C ALA A 210 26.37 4.02 -34.39
N MET A 211 26.48 2.75 -34.80
CA MET A 211 27.61 2.26 -35.58
C MET A 211 27.65 2.88 -36.98
N ALA A 212 26.52 2.98 -37.67
CA ALA A 212 26.42 3.57 -39.00
C ALA A 212 26.63 5.11 -39.03
N LEU A 213 26.48 5.77 -37.87
CA LEU A 213 26.77 7.20 -37.65
C LEU A 213 28.24 7.50 -37.31
N ASP A 214 29.10 6.47 -37.24
CA ASP A 214 30.50 6.59 -36.78
C ASP A 214 30.63 7.03 -35.30
N GLU A 215 29.58 6.86 -34.50
CA GLU A 215 29.58 7.11 -33.04
C GLU A 215 30.02 5.85 -32.25
N GLY A 216 30.14 4.71 -32.93
CA GLY A 216 30.78 3.47 -32.43
C GLY A 216 30.18 2.94 -31.12
N TYR A 217 30.97 2.98 -30.04
CA TYR A 217 30.59 2.48 -28.71
C TYR A 217 29.96 3.56 -27.81
N ASN A 218 29.65 4.73 -28.34
CA ASN A 218 29.20 5.88 -27.56
C ASN A 218 27.80 6.33 -28.00
N ILE A 219 26.79 5.85 -27.30
CA ILE A 219 25.39 6.18 -27.60
C ILE A 219 24.96 7.40 -26.78
N LYS A 220 24.49 8.43 -27.49
CA LYS A 220 23.78 9.57 -26.93
C LYS A 220 22.29 9.41 -27.26
N TYR A 221 21.48 9.22 -26.24
CA TYR A 221 20.06 8.85 -26.40
C TYR A 221 19.15 9.83 -25.64
N TRP A 222 18.06 10.23 -26.28
CA TRP A 222 16.97 10.98 -25.65
C TRP A 222 15.66 10.23 -25.88
N GLY A 223 15.20 9.53 -24.84
CA GLY A 223 13.91 8.84 -24.84
C GLY A 223 12.84 9.76 -24.26
N ILE A 224 11.74 9.93 -24.99
CA ILE A 224 10.60 10.75 -24.54
C ILE A 224 9.36 9.86 -24.44
N SER A 225 8.60 9.99 -23.35
CA SER A 225 7.37 9.22 -23.12
C SER A 225 7.68 7.72 -23.11
N TYR A 226 6.95 6.94 -23.92
CA TYR A 226 7.17 5.52 -24.13
C TYR A 226 8.57 5.20 -24.70
N GLY A 227 9.29 6.19 -25.25
CA GLY A 227 10.71 6.06 -25.64
C GLY A 227 11.63 5.82 -24.45
N THR A 228 11.19 6.19 -23.24
CA THR A 228 11.94 5.88 -22.02
C THR A 228 12.01 4.38 -21.72
N VAL A 229 11.07 3.58 -22.22
CA VAL A 229 11.12 2.11 -22.08
C VAL A 229 12.22 1.52 -22.95
N LEU A 230 12.30 1.93 -24.22
CA LEU A 230 13.41 1.57 -25.11
C LEU A 230 14.76 2.01 -24.52
N GLY A 231 14.83 3.19 -23.93
CA GLY A 231 16.02 3.68 -23.23
C GLY A 231 16.45 2.79 -22.06
N GLN A 232 15.51 2.33 -21.24
CA GLN A 232 15.79 1.39 -20.14
C GLN A 232 16.32 0.04 -20.64
N VAL A 233 15.68 -0.52 -21.67
CA VAL A 233 16.09 -1.80 -22.27
C VAL A 233 17.47 -1.67 -22.93
N LEU A 234 17.71 -0.58 -23.66
CA LEU A 234 19.00 -0.25 -24.26
C LEU A 234 20.10 -0.13 -23.19
N ALA A 235 19.84 0.56 -22.08
CA ALA A 235 20.78 0.69 -20.97
C ALA A 235 21.02 -0.63 -20.24
N GLY A 236 20.00 -1.50 -20.16
CA GLY A 236 20.09 -2.85 -19.61
C GLY A 236 20.93 -3.81 -20.45
N MET A 237 20.69 -3.82 -21.76
CA MET A 237 21.37 -4.70 -22.72
C MET A 237 22.79 -4.22 -23.07
N PHE A 238 23.00 -2.90 -23.16
CA PHE A 238 24.26 -2.31 -23.61
C PHE A 238 24.79 -1.24 -22.63
N PRO A 239 24.96 -1.56 -21.32
CA PRO A 239 25.32 -0.58 -20.30
C PRO A 239 26.64 0.14 -20.58
N ASP A 240 27.60 -0.57 -21.17
CA ASP A 240 28.94 -0.05 -21.50
C ASP A 240 28.94 0.91 -22.71
N ARG A 241 27.82 1.00 -23.44
CA ARG A 241 27.68 1.89 -24.62
C ARG A 241 27.02 3.22 -24.30
N ILE A 242 26.52 3.43 -23.09
CA ILE A 242 25.77 4.65 -22.73
C ILE A 242 26.73 5.81 -22.45
N GLU A 243 26.86 6.75 -23.40
CA GLU A 243 27.65 7.98 -23.19
C GLU A 243 26.83 9.06 -22.48
N ARG A 244 25.65 9.39 -23.02
CA ARG A 244 24.69 10.34 -22.44
C ARG A 244 23.29 9.82 -22.69
N MET A 245 22.50 9.66 -21.64
CA MET A 245 21.12 9.24 -21.77
C MET A 245 20.21 10.17 -20.97
N LEU A 246 19.23 10.74 -21.65
CA LEU A 246 18.13 11.47 -21.06
C LEU A 246 16.84 10.68 -21.25
N LEU A 247 16.11 10.46 -20.16
CA LEU A 247 14.77 9.88 -20.16
C LEU A 247 13.79 10.95 -19.66
N ASP A 248 12.82 11.32 -20.50
CA ASP A 248 11.91 12.44 -20.29
C ASP A 248 10.43 11.99 -20.36
N GLY A 249 9.67 12.20 -19.29
CA GLY A 249 8.31 11.65 -19.15
C GLY A 249 8.35 10.12 -19.05
N ASN A 250 8.65 9.59 -17.86
CA ASN A 250 9.21 8.25 -17.71
C ASN A 250 8.14 7.17 -17.44
N LEU A 251 8.10 6.16 -18.31
CA LEU A 251 7.28 4.95 -18.14
C LEU A 251 8.15 3.81 -17.61
N LEU A 252 7.60 2.96 -16.73
CA LEU A 252 8.34 1.79 -16.24
C LEU A 252 8.31 0.69 -17.31
N ALA A 253 9.46 0.07 -17.57
CA ALA A 253 9.51 -1.07 -18.50
C ALA A 253 8.64 -2.25 -18.01
N ASP A 254 8.44 -2.39 -16.69
CA ASP A 254 7.68 -3.48 -16.06
C ASP A 254 6.17 -3.37 -16.26
N ASP A 255 5.67 -2.19 -16.66
CA ASP A 255 4.26 -1.99 -16.98
C ASP A 255 3.79 -2.88 -18.15
N TYR A 256 4.73 -3.46 -18.92
CA TYR A 256 4.42 -4.49 -19.91
C TYR A 256 3.95 -5.83 -19.29
N ASP A 257 4.52 -6.25 -18.17
CA ASP A 257 4.26 -7.58 -17.56
C ASP A 257 3.15 -7.54 -16.50
N GLU A 258 3.06 -6.45 -15.72
CA GLU A 258 2.23 -6.39 -14.52
C GLU A 258 0.96 -5.57 -14.65
N CYS A 259 0.33 -5.60 -15.82
CA CYS A 259 -0.95 -4.93 -15.98
C CYS A 259 -2.07 -5.58 -15.11
N MET A 260 -1.86 -6.77 -14.53
CA MET A 260 -2.79 -7.41 -13.57
C MET A 260 -2.55 -7.03 -12.10
N ALA A 261 -1.45 -6.35 -11.77
CA ALA A 261 -1.01 -6.11 -10.40
C ALA A 261 -1.01 -4.63 -9.98
N ALA A 262 -1.69 -3.76 -10.72
CA ALA A 262 -1.98 -2.38 -10.31
C ALA A 262 -2.97 -2.37 -9.12
N LYS A 263 -2.53 -2.84 -7.96
CA LYS A 263 -3.15 -2.56 -6.68
C LYS A 263 -2.86 -1.11 -6.34
N ASN A 264 -3.77 -0.26 -6.78
CA ASN A 264 -4.38 0.86 -6.06
C ASN A 264 -3.49 2.00 -5.52
N ASP A 265 -2.18 1.86 -5.31
CA ASP A 265 -1.41 2.83 -4.53
C ASP A 265 -0.90 4.02 -5.35
N SER A 266 -0.69 3.90 -6.66
CA SER A 266 -0.40 5.04 -7.57
C SER A 266 -1.65 5.90 -7.82
N CYS A 267 -2.84 5.27 -7.91
CA CYS A 267 -4.12 5.97 -7.90
C CYS A 267 -4.48 6.63 -6.56
N LEU A 268 -4.27 5.92 -5.45
CA LEU A 268 -4.62 6.43 -4.11
C LEU A 268 -3.60 7.43 -3.58
N SER A 269 -2.35 7.41 -4.09
CA SER A 269 -1.39 8.48 -3.81
C SER A 269 -1.65 9.72 -4.64
N ALA A 270 -2.31 9.58 -5.78
CA ALA A 270 -2.95 10.70 -6.48
C ALA A 270 -4.13 11.28 -5.69
N GLY A 271 -4.89 10.42 -4.99
CA GLY A 271 -5.92 10.78 -4.01
C GLY A 271 -5.42 11.40 -2.70
N LYS A 272 -4.10 11.51 -2.48
CA LYS A 272 -3.50 12.07 -1.25
C LYS A 272 -3.15 13.56 -1.33
N LEU A 273 -3.50 14.25 -2.41
CA LEU A 273 -3.37 15.71 -2.52
C LEU A 273 -4.73 16.37 -2.28
N SER A 274 -4.97 16.69 -1.01
CA SER A 274 -5.98 17.62 -0.44
C SER A 274 -7.41 17.61 -1.01
N GLY A 275 -8.39 17.17 -0.21
CA GLY A 275 -9.73 17.76 0.04
C GLY A 275 -10.67 18.24 -1.07
N GLU A 276 -10.24 18.44 -2.32
CA GLU A 276 -10.99 19.10 -3.40
C GLU A 276 -11.30 18.16 -4.58
N GLN A 277 -10.97 16.86 -4.46
CA GLN A 277 -11.10 15.87 -5.54
C GLN A 277 -12.48 15.17 -5.61
N HIS A 278 -13.28 15.17 -4.54
CA HIS A 278 -14.61 14.54 -4.54
C HIS A 278 -15.61 15.31 -5.43
N ASP A 279 -15.56 16.65 -5.40
CA ASP A 279 -16.31 17.51 -6.34
C ASP A 279 -15.92 17.25 -7.81
N PHE A 280 -14.68 16.85 -8.06
CA PHE A 280 -14.13 16.73 -9.40
C PHE A 280 -14.63 15.48 -10.16
N LEU A 281 -14.66 14.32 -9.49
CA LEU A 281 -15.22 13.08 -10.05
C LEU A 281 -16.71 13.22 -10.34
N GLU A 282 -17.45 13.95 -9.50
CA GLU A 282 -18.85 14.28 -9.75
C GLU A 282 -19.00 15.22 -10.97
N VAL A 283 -18.15 16.24 -11.08
CA VAL A 283 -18.12 17.14 -12.25
C VAL A 283 -17.82 16.36 -13.53
N LEU A 284 -16.80 15.49 -13.54
CA LEU A 284 -16.55 14.62 -14.70
C LEU A 284 -17.75 13.73 -14.99
N ASN A 285 -18.29 13.05 -13.98
CA ASN A 285 -19.44 12.18 -14.17
C ASN A 285 -20.64 12.94 -14.76
N HIS A 286 -20.86 14.19 -14.34
CA HIS A 286 -21.84 15.10 -14.92
C HIS A 286 -21.53 15.45 -16.38
N VAL A 287 -20.28 15.82 -16.71
CA VAL A 287 -19.83 16.09 -18.07
C VAL A 287 -20.08 14.86 -18.97
N PHE A 288 -19.71 13.67 -18.50
CA PHE A 288 -19.94 12.41 -19.21
C PHE A 288 -21.43 12.13 -19.43
N MET A 289 -22.27 12.33 -18.41
CA MET A 289 -23.73 12.18 -18.52
C MET A 289 -24.34 13.15 -19.53
N VAL A 290 -23.92 14.42 -19.51
CA VAL A 290 -24.39 15.45 -20.45
C VAL A 290 -23.93 15.13 -21.87
N CYS A 291 -22.67 14.77 -22.07
CA CYS A 291 -22.10 14.55 -23.39
C CYS A 291 -22.54 13.23 -24.04
N THR A 292 -22.70 12.15 -23.28
CA THR A 292 -23.09 10.83 -23.82
C THR A 292 -24.60 10.64 -23.90
N GLY A 293 -25.37 11.36 -23.07
CA GLY A 293 -26.84 11.33 -23.09
C GLY A 293 -27.48 10.04 -22.60
N VAL A 294 -26.73 9.13 -21.97
CA VAL A 294 -27.19 7.83 -21.44
C VAL A 294 -26.85 7.72 -19.96
N GLY A 295 -27.69 7.03 -19.18
CA GLY A 295 -27.39 6.71 -17.77
C GLY A 295 -26.21 5.74 -17.65
N GLY A 296 -25.20 6.09 -16.86
CA GLY A 296 -24.02 5.25 -16.63
C GLY A 296 -22.69 6.01 -16.49
N GLY A 297 -22.63 7.29 -16.88
CA GLY A 297 -21.47 8.15 -16.63
C GLY A 297 -20.17 7.62 -17.23
N LEU A 298 -19.07 7.69 -16.46
CA LEU A 298 -17.76 7.11 -16.83
C LEU A 298 -17.78 5.59 -17.08
N ARG A 299 -18.83 4.88 -16.67
CA ARG A 299 -18.96 3.42 -16.84
C ARG A 299 -19.78 3.03 -18.07
N SER A 300 -20.18 3.99 -18.89
CA SER A 300 -20.83 3.70 -20.18
C SER A 300 -19.78 3.41 -21.25
N PRO A 301 -19.96 2.41 -22.13
CA PRO A 301 -19.11 2.24 -23.32
C PRO A 301 -19.07 3.50 -24.20
N LYS A 302 -20.14 4.30 -24.20
CA LYS A 302 -20.23 5.56 -24.94
C LYS A 302 -19.34 6.67 -24.38
N SER A 303 -18.82 6.50 -23.16
CA SER A 303 -17.84 7.42 -22.55
C SER A 303 -16.45 7.30 -23.16
N LEU A 304 -16.14 6.19 -23.87
CA LEU A 304 -14.79 5.87 -24.35
C LEU A 304 -14.19 6.98 -25.24
N LEU A 305 -14.96 7.50 -26.21
CA LEU A 305 -14.48 8.55 -27.12
C LEU A 305 -14.20 9.86 -26.38
N LEU A 306 -15.08 10.23 -25.45
CA LEU A 306 -14.90 11.44 -24.64
C LEU A 306 -13.71 11.29 -23.69
N THR A 307 -13.52 10.10 -23.14
CA THR A 307 -12.39 9.73 -22.30
C THR A 307 -11.06 9.86 -23.06
N GLN A 308 -10.99 9.31 -24.27
CA GLN A 308 -9.82 9.44 -25.15
C GLN A 308 -9.54 10.90 -25.53
N SER A 309 -10.61 11.69 -25.73
CA SER A 309 -10.49 13.12 -26.06
C SER A 309 -9.94 13.93 -24.87
N ILE A 310 -10.41 13.64 -23.65
CA ILE A 310 -9.90 14.25 -22.42
C ILE A 310 -8.44 13.88 -22.21
N LEU A 311 -8.09 12.58 -22.33
CA LEU A 311 -6.73 12.09 -22.26
C LEU A 311 -5.79 12.82 -23.22
N SER A 312 -6.17 12.89 -24.51
CA SER A 312 -5.36 13.51 -25.56
C SER A 312 -5.19 15.02 -25.34
N ALA A 313 -6.21 15.70 -24.82
CA ALA A 313 -6.12 17.13 -24.51
C ALA A 313 -5.11 17.42 -23.39
N LEU A 314 -4.86 16.48 -22.49
CA LEU A 314 -3.97 16.69 -21.35
C LEU A 314 -2.50 16.51 -21.70
N TYR A 315 -2.19 15.98 -22.89
CA TYR A 315 -0.80 15.89 -23.35
C TYR A 315 -0.17 17.27 -23.54
N ASP A 316 -0.97 18.30 -23.82
CA ASP A 316 -0.50 19.65 -24.16
C ASP A 316 -1.15 20.73 -23.27
N VAL A 317 -0.37 21.77 -22.95
CA VAL A 317 -0.82 22.97 -22.22
C VAL A 317 -2.02 23.61 -22.91
N GLU A 318 -2.08 23.59 -24.24
CA GLU A 318 -3.23 24.14 -24.99
C GLU A 318 -4.53 23.35 -24.78
N GLY A 319 -4.47 22.03 -24.60
CA GLY A 319 -5.67 21.21 -24.48
C GLY A 319 -6.42 21.41 -23.16
N TYR A 320 -5.75 21.92 -22.12
CA TYR A 320 -6.40 22.36 -20.88
C TYR A 320 -7.43 23.48 -21.12
N ARG A 321 -7.24 24.33 -22.15
CA ARG A 321 -8.22 25.34 -22.55
C ARG A 321 -9.51 24.69 -23.05
N TRP A 322 -9.38 23.69 -23.92
CA TRP A 322 -10.55 22.98 -24.44
C TRP A 322 -11.30 22.26 -23.31
N LEU A 323 -10.56 21.67 -22.37
CA LEU A 323 -11.14 20.97 -21.22
C LEU A 323 -11.95 21.91 -20.32
N ASP A 324 -11.45 23.13 -20.08
CA ASP A 324 -12.20 24.16 -19.37
C ASP A 324 -13.47 24.59 -20.13
N GLU A 325 -13.39 24.83 -21.44
CA GLU A 325 -14.56 25.15 -22.26
C GLU A 325 -15.60 24.01 -22.25
N LEU A 326 -15.14 22.76 -22.31
CA LEU A 326 -15.98 21.56 -22.25
C LEU A 326 -16.71 21.46 -20.90
N ILE A 327 -15.98 21.53 -19.79
CA ILE A 327 -16.54 21.42 -18.44
C ILE A 327 -17.59 22.50 -18.21
N ASN A 328 -17.26 23.76 -18.51
CA ASN A 328 -18.18 24.88 -18.31
C ASN A 328 -19.45 24.75 -19.17
N THR A 329 -19.31 24.36 -20.44
CA THR A 329 -20.47 24.20 -21.35
C THR A 329 -21.36 23.03 -20.92
N ALA A 330 -20.75 21.93 -20.45
CA ALA A 330 -21.49 20.77 -19.97
C ALA A 330 -22.21 21.03 -18.65
N LEU A 331 -21.62 21.80 -17.72
CA LEU A 331 -22.27 22.23 -16.47
C LEU A 331 -23.51 23.12 -16.73
N GLU A 332 -23.55 23.83 -17.85
CA GLU A 332 -24.73 24.57 -18.33
C GLU A 332 -25.80 23.67 -18.99
N GLY A 333 -25.55 22.35 -19.05
CA GLY A 333 -26.41 21.37 -19.73
C GLY A 333 -26.33 21.40 -21.26
N ASN A 334 -25.36 22.12 -21.83
CA ASN A 334 -25.20 22.29 -23.27
C ASN A 334 -24.21 21.26 -23.85
N ARG A 335 -24.60 20.58 -24.93
CA ARG A 335 -23.81 19.51 -25.57
C ARG A 335 -22.95 19.98 -26.75
N SER A 336 -22.97 21.28 -27.08
CA SER A 336 -22.28 21.82 -28.28
C SER A 336 -20.77 21.57 -28.32
N LYS A 337 -20.12 21.46 -27.15
CA LYS A 337 -18.69 21.14 -27.03
C LYS A 337 -18.39 19.65 -26.85
N CYS A 338 -19.41 18.83 -26.60
CA CYS A 338 -19.30 17.38 -26.46
C CYS A 338 -19.09 16.66 -27.81
N SER A 339 -19.50 17.29 -28.92
CA SER A 339 -19.37 16.75 -30.28
C SER A 339 -18.11 17.22 -31.00
N GLN A 340 -17.24 17.96 -30.31
CA GLN A 340 -16.03 18.48 -30.92
C GLN A 340 -15.02 17.32 -31.05
N LYS A 341 -14.98 16.72 -32.25
CA LYS A 341 -13.87 15.89 -32.74
C LYS A 341 -12.57 16.67 -32.51
N LEU A 342 -11.91 16.44 -31.38
CA LEU A 342 -10.53 16.88 -31.23
C LEU A 342 -9.68 15.85 -31.96
N GLY A 343 -9.27 16.25 -33.16
CA GLY A 343 -8.22 15.66 -33.97
C GLY A 343 -8.25 14.15 -34.09
N ASP A 344 -8.85 13.65 -35.17
CA ASP A 344 -8.11 12.69 -35.99
C ASP A 344 -6.73 13.37 -36.26
N GLN A 345 -5.72 13.23 -35.38
CA GLN A 345 -4.33 13.40 -35.83
C GLN A 345 -4.12 12.20 -36.74
N GLU A 346 -4.55 12.36 -37.99
CA GLU A 346 -4.07 11.49 -39.03
C GLU A 346 -2.55 11.66 -38.99
N PHE A 347 -1.88 10.55 -38.76
CA PHE A 347 -0.45 10.43 -38.91
C PHE A 347 -0.25 9.95 -40.35
N PRO A 348 -0.28 10.82 -41.36
CA PRO A 348 -0.27 10.40 -42.76
C PRO A 348 0.96 9.59 -43.13
N TRP A 349 2.04 9.71 -42.35
CA TRP A 349 3.23 8.87 -42.50
C TRP A 349 3.08 7.50 -41.83
N ASN A 350 2.38 7.43 -40.70
CA ASN A 350 2.16 6.23 -39.91
C ASN A 350 0.67 6.02 -39.59
N PRO A 351 -0.18 5.73 -40.59
CA PRO A 351 -1.64 5.66 -40.41
C PRO A 351 -2.10 4.48 -39.53
N GLN A 352 -1.18 3.55 -39.21
CA GLN A 352 -1.42 2.34 -38.42
C GLN A 352 -0.60 2.33 -37.12
N SER A 353 -0.19 3.51 -36.63
CA SER A 353 0.57 3.71 -35.39
C SER A 353 -0.03 2.99 -34.18
N ASP A 354 -1.36 3.03 -34.03
CA ASP A 354 -2.08 2.35 -32.95
C ASP A 354 -1.82 0.83 -32.94
N LEU A 355 -1.71 0.22 -34.12
CA LEU A 355 -1.47 -1.21 -34.26
C LEU A 355 -0.01 -1.57 -33.95
N ALA A 356 0.93 -0.75 -34.41
CA ALA A 356 2.35 -0.90 -34.10
C ALA A 356 2.57 -0.87 -32.57
N HIS A 357 1.95 0.08 -31.88
CA HIS A 357 2.01 0.16 -30.43
C HIS A 357 1.46 -1.10 -29.74
N LEU A 358 0.27 -1.57 -30.13
CA LEU A 358 -0.34 -2.78 -29.57
C LEU A 358 0.48 -4.04 -29.87
N ALA A 359 1.03 -4.14 -31.09
CA ALA A 359 1.85 -5.25 -31.53
C ALA A 359 3.07 -5.45 -30.65
N ILE A 360 3.78 -4.35 -30.38
CA ILE A 360 5.02 -4.38 -29.61
C ILE A 360 4.71 -4.65 -28.14
N TRP A 361 3.66 -4.03 -27.61
CA TRP A 361 3.22 -4.30 -26.24
C TRP A 361 2.82 -5.76 -26.02
N CYS A 362 1.99 -6.35 -26.90
CA CYS A 362 1.67 -7.77 -26.81
C CYS A 362 2.94 -8.62 -26.97
N SER A 363 3.85 -8.25 -27.89
CA SER A 363 5.08 -9.02 -28.13
C SER A 363 6.04 -9.01 -26.94
N ASP A 364 6.20 -7.88 -26.25
CA ASP A 364 7.12 -7.70 -25.11
C ASP A 364 6.55 -8.17 -23.77
N SER A 365 5.23 -8.26 -23.64
CA SER A 365 4.56 -8.72 -22.42
C SER A 365 4.63 -10.25 -22.28
N ASN A 366 4.79 -10.73 -21.05
CA ASN A 366 4.58 -12.13 -20.67
C ASN A 366 3.11 -12.43 -20.32
N PHE A 367 2.29 -11.40 -20.10
CA PHE A 367 0.86 -11.55 -19.84
C PHE A 367 0.12 -11.88 -21.14
N ARG A 368 -0.67 -12.97 -21.10
CA ARG A 368 -1.52 -13.42 -22.21
C ARG A 368 -2.91 -13.69 -21.69
N ILE A 369 -3.89 -13.39 -22.52
CA ILE A 369 -5.26 -13.85 -22.37
C ILE A 369 -5.42 -14.87 -23.49
N GLU A 370 -5.70 -16.12 -23.19
CA GLU A 370 -5.77 -17.19 -24.20
C GLU A 370 -7.23 -17.53 -24.55
N THR A 371 -8.17 -17.21 -23.68
CA THR A 371 -9.59 -17.51 -23.86
C THR A 371 -10.50 -16.31 -23.63
N ILE A 372 -11.69 -16.37 -24.21
CA ILE A 372 -12.74 -15.37 -23.97
C ILE A 372 -13.19 -15.43 -22.50
N GLU A 373 -13.14 -16.60 -21.84
CA GLU A 373 -13.48 -16.75 -20.42
C GLU A 373 -12.47 -16.05 -19.49
N GLU A 374 -11.18 -16.03 -19.85
CA GLU A 374 -10.16 -15.25 -19.14
C GLU A 374 -10.39 -13.75 -19.31
N LEU A 375 -10.86 -13.32 -20.49
CA LEU A 375 -11.26 -11.93 -20.75
C LEU A 375 -12.46 -11.53 -19.87
N PHE A 376 -13.46 -12.41 -19.71
CA PHE A 376 -14.60 -12.17 -18.80
C PHE A 376 -14.19 -12.18 -17.33
N SER A 377 -13.28 -13.07 -16.93
CA SER A 377 -12.74 -13.10 -15.56
C SER A 377 -11.90 -11.86 -15.25
N PHE A 378 -11.21 -11.32 -16.26
CA PHE A 378 -10.53 -10.03 -16.19
C PHE A 378 -11.55 -8.90 -16.03
N GLU A 379 -12.62 -8.89 -16.82
CA GLU A 379 -13.74 -7.94 -16.71
C GLU A 379 -14.35 -7.93 -15.30
N GLU A 380 -14.69 -9.09 -14.72
CA GLU A 380 -15.28 -9.17 -13.37
C GLU A 380 -14.33 -8.62 -12.29
N ASN A 381 -13.04 -8.95 -12.35
CA ASN A 381 -12.04 -8.44 -11.41
C ASN A 381 -11.82 -6.93 -11.54
N TYR A 382 -11.83 -6.38 -12.75
CA TYR A 382 -11.64 -4.95 -12.98
C TYR A 382 -12.89 -4.13 -12.64
N GLN A 383 -14.09 -4.65 -12.94
CA GLN A 383 -15.36 -4.04 -12.55
C GLN A 383 -15.52 -4.01 -11.02
N ALA A 384 -15.05 -5.04 -10.29
CA ALA A 384 -15.04 -5.05 -8.83
C ALA A 384 -14.15 -3.95 -8.21
N ASN A 385 -13.14 -3.47 -8.93
CA ASN A 385 -12.19 -2.44 -8.50
C ASN A 385 -12.53 -1.01 -8.98
N SER A 386 -13.70 -0.81 -9.62
CA SER A 386 -14.23 0.52 -9.99
C SER A 386 -13.34 1.41 -10.87
N ASN A 387 -12.53 0.86 -11.79
CA ASN A 387 -11.69 1.67 -12.69
C ASN A 387 -12.56 2.37 -13.78
N PRO A 388 -12.56 3.71 -13.85
CA PRO A 388 -13.34 4.50 -14.81
C PRO A 388 -12.83 4.45 -16.27
N PHE A 389 -11.63 3.94 -16.51
CA PHE A 389 -11.04 3.73 -17.83
C PHE A 389 -11.08 2.26 -18.27
N PHE A 390 -11.83 1.41 -17.56
CA PHE A 390 -11.92 -0.03 -17.79
C PHE A 390 -12.04 -0.41 -19.27
N TYR A 391 -12.92 0.25 -20.04
CA TYR A 391 -13.13 -0.10 -21.45
C TYR A 391 -11.92 0.21 -22.35
N LEU A 392 -11.14 1.25 -22.06
CA LEU A 392 -9.94 1.55 -22.84
C LEU A 392 -8.88 0.45 -22.64
N GLU A 393 -8.74 -0.02 -21.40
CA GLU A 393 -7.81 -1.10 -21.05
C GLU A 393 -8.30 -2.48 -21.52
N LEU A 394 -9.61 -2.73 -21.45
CA LEU A 394 -10.21 -3.95 -22.01
C LEU A 394 -9.93 -4.06 -23.51
N LEU A 395 -10.10 -2.97 -24.26
CA LEU A 395 -9.83 -2.93 -25.71
C LEU A 395 -8.36 -3.13 -26.06
N ARG A 396 -7.44 -2.56 -25.27
CA ARG A 396 -6.00 -2.76 -25.47
C ARG A 396 -5.60 -4.21 -25.25
N ARG A 397 -6.18 -4.87 -24.25
CA ARG A 397 -5.85 -6.27 -23.90
C ARG A 397 -6.55 -7.31 -24.75
N SER A 398 -7.75 -7.03 -25.25
CA SER A 398 -8.46 -7.96 -26.14
C SER A 398 -7.70 -8.18 -27.45
N VAL A 399 -6.86 -7.25 -27.89
CA VAL A 399 -5.96 -7.45 -29.05
C VAL A 399 -4.91 -8.52 -28.78
N CYS A 400 -4.40 -8.63 -27.55
CA CYS A 400 -3.43 -9.67 -27.20
C CYS A 400 -4.05 -11.08 -27.17
N LEU A 401 -5.38 -11.22 -27.10
CA LEU A 401 -6.08 -12.52 -27.14
C LEU A 401 -5.77 -13.30 -28.42
N ARG A 402 -5.61 -12.60 -29.54
CA ARG A 402 -5.32 -13.20 -30.86
C ARG A 402 -3.91 -12.97 -31.32
N TRP A 403 -3.05 -12.43 -30.46
CA TRP A 403 -1.65 -12.26 -30.76
C TRP A 403 -0.92 -13.60 -30.60
N SER A 404 -0.89 -14.38 -31.69
CA SER A 404 -0.38 -15.75 -31.69
C SER A 404 1.15 -15.85 -31.82
N THR A 405 1.85 -14.73 -31.96
CA THR A 405 3.30 -14.70 -32.21
C THR A 405 4.06 -14.27 -30.97
N HIS A 406 5.12 -15.01 -30.64
CA HIS A 406 6.04 -14.65 -29.56
C HIS A 406 7.21 -13.87 -30.15
N THR A 407 7.76 -12.91 -29.40
CA THR A 407 9.01 -12.30 -29.83
C THR A 407 10.16 -13.30 -29.77
N ALA A 408 11.02 -13.28 -30.78
CA ALA A 408 12.21 -14.13 -30.84
C ALA A 408 13.23 -13.82 -29.72
N GLU A 409 13.19 -12.62 -29.15
CA GLU A 409 14.06 -12.18 -28.05
C GLU A 409 13.24 -11.50 -26.94
N PRO A 410 12.71 -12.27 -25.97
CA PRO A 410 11.90 -11.72 -24.88
C PRO A 410 12.75 -10.89 -23.90
N ILE A 411 12.12 -9.88 -23.29
CA ILE A 411 12.78 -8.98 -22.35
C ILE A 411 12.61 -9.53 -20.93
N ASN A 412 13.71 -9.69 -20.20
CA ASN A 412 13.67 -10.03 -18.78
C ASN A 412 13.72 -8.74 -17.93
N LEU A 413 12.56 -8.28 -17.49
CA LEU A 413 12.41 -7.01 -16.75
C LEU A 413 13.04 -7.03 -15.35
N THR A 414 13.07 -8.19 -14.68
CA THR A 414 13.72 -8.35 -13.36
C THR A 414 15.24 -8.11 -13.40
N SER A 415 15.85 -8.28 -14.57
CA SER A 415 17.28 -8.07 -14.81
C SER A 415 17.70 -6.60 -14.92
N LEU A 416 16.74 -5.67 -15.03
CA LEU A 416 17.00 -4.23 -15.06
C LEU A 416 17.31 -3.65 -13.68
N SER A 417 17.35 -4.48 -12.62
CA SER A 417 17.66 -4.04 -11.26
C SER A 417 19.17 -3.84 -11.04
N ARG A 418 19.55 -2.61 -10.66
CA ARG A 418 20.94 -2.20 -10.33
C ARG A 418 21.95 -2.34 -11.48
N VAL A 419 21.53 -2.09 -12.72
CA VAL A 419 22.43 -2.09 -13.88
C VAL A 419 23.33 -0.84 -13.83
N LYS A 420 24.64 -1.05 -13.75
CA LYS A 420 25.62 0.04 -13.78
C LYS A 420 26.02 0.37 -15.22
N THR A 421 25.56 1.50 -15.73
CA THR A 421 25.94 2.03 -17.04
C THR A 421 27.32 2.71 -17.02
N LYS A 422 27.93 2.90 -18.20
CA LYS A 422 29.21 3.62 -18.37
C LYS A 422 29.15 5.03 -17.81
N ASN A 423 28.04 5.74 -18.03
CA ASN A 423 27.75 7.04 -17.43
C ASN A 423 26.34 7.06 -16.80
N PRO A 424 26.12 7.85 -15.74
CA PRO A 424 24.79 8.05 -15.17
C PRO A 424 23.74 8.55 -16.18
N ILE A 425 22.48 8.19 -15.93
CA ILE A 425 21.32 8.61 -16.73
C ILE A 425 20.71 9.87 -16.08
N LEU A 426 20.33 10.84 -16.91
CA LEU A 426 19.51 11.98 -16.48
C LEU A 426 18.04 11.63 -16.69
N LEU A 427 17.22 11.79 -15.66
CA LEU A 427 15.77 11.61 -15.76
C LEU A 427 15.09 12.94 -15.51
N VAL A 428 14.16 13.32 -16.38
CA VAL A 428 13.30 14.49 -16.23
C VAL A 428 11.86 14.03 -16.21
N ASN A 429 11.09 14.47 -15.21
CA ASN A 429 9.67 14.14 -15.13
C ASN A 429 8.87 15.31 -14.61
N GLY A 430 7.71 15.55 -15.24
CA GLY A 430 6.73 16.49 -14.71
C GLY A 430 6.19 16.01 -13.37
N LEU A 431 6.06 16.92 -12.41
CA LEU A 431 5.34 16.73 -11.16
C LEU A 431 3.85 16.51 -11.45
N TYR A 432 3.34 17.27 -12.42
CA TYR A 432 1.98 17.18 -12.92
C TYR A 432 2.00 16.56 -14.33
N ASP A 433 2.77 15.54 -14.63
CA ASP A 433 2.64 14.87 -15.93
C ASP A 433 1.39 13.96 -15.91
N PRO A 434 0.37 14.14 -16.78
CA PRO A 434 -0.86 13.34 -16.71
C PRO A 434 -0.67 11.88 -17.15
N VAL A 435 0.43 11.56 -17.83
CA VAL A 435 0.68 10.24 -18.42
C VAL A 435 1.68 9.45 -17.60
N THR A 436 2.68 10.12 -17.01
CA THR A 436 3.79 9.46 -16.32
C THR A 436 4.00 9.96 -14.88
N PRO A 437 3.67 9.14 -13.86
CA PRO A 437 3.87 9.56 -12.47
C PRO A 437 5.35 9.74 -12.14
N LEU A 438 5.66 10.75 -11.31
CA LEU A 438 7.03 11.02 -10.83
C LEU A 438 7.67 9.80 -10.11
N GLY A 439 6.85 8.90 -9.56
CA GLY A 439 7.30 7.64 -8.98
C GLY A 439 8.13 6.80 -9.95
N ASN A 440 7.74 6.74 -11.22
CA ASN A 440 8.43 5.96 -12.26
C ASN A 440 9.86 6.44 -12.46
N ALA A 441 10.06 7.75 -12.59
CA ALA A 441 11.39 8.33 -12.71
C ALA A 441 12.28 8.01 -11.49
N ARG A 442 11.73 8.02 -10.27
CA ARG A 442 12.47 7.65 -9.05
C ARG A 442 12.84 6.17 -9.02
N GLU A 443 11.94 5.31 -9.48
CA GLU A 443 12.19 3.87 -9.54
C GLU A 443 13.23 3.53 -10.62
N ILE A 444 13.13 4.11 -11.81
CA ILE A 444 14.14 3.94 -12.87
C ILE A 444 15.50 4.48 -12.39
N SER A 445 15.53 5.63 -11.71
CA SER A 445 16.75 6.14 -11.10
C SER A 445 17.37 5.16 -10.08
N ALA A 446 16.54 4.41 -9.34
CA ALA A 446 17.02 3.38 -8.42
C ALA A 446 17.55 2.13 -9.14
N ARG A 447 17.03 1.82 -10.34
CA ARG A 447 17.47 0.71 -11.21
C ARG A 447 18.85 0.97 -11.83
N PHE A 448 19.19 2.24 -12.11
CA PHE A 448 20.48 2.64 -12.72
C PHE A 448 21.33 3.49 -11.77
N PRO A 449 22.24 2.90 -10.97
CA PRO A 449 22.96 3.61 -9.92
C PRO A 449 23.74 4.84 -10.42
N GLY A 450 23.62 5.95 -9.68
CA GLY A 450 24.27 7.23 -10.00
C GLY A 450 23.43 8.18 -10.84
N SER A 451 22.33 7.69 -11.44
CA SER A 451 21.36 8.50 -12.17
C SER A 451 20.66 9.52 -11.27
N GLN A 452 20.20 10.63 -11.84
CA GLN A 452 19.53 11.71 -11.09
C GLN A 452 18.18 12.06 -11.71
N VAL A 453 17.21 12.35 -10.84
CA VAL A 453 15.87 12.82 -11.23
C VAL A 453 15.79 14.32 -11.05
N VAL A 454 15.34 15.00 -12.09
CA VAL A 454 14.96 16.42 -12.09
C VAL A 454 13.44 16.50 -12.21
N VAL A 455 12.83 17.25 -11.30
CA VAL A 455 11.38 17.45 -11.26
C VAL A 455 11.01 18.73 -11.99
N ASP A 456 10.09 18.66 -12.94
CA ASP A 456 9.50 19.81 -13.62
C ASP A 456 8.13 20.13 -13.02
N GLU A 457 7.91 21.33 -12.47
CA GLU A 457 6.61 21.77 -11.94
C GLU A 457 5.61 22.19 -13.06
N GLY A 458 5.96 21.94 -14.33
CA GLY A 458 5.09 22.10 -15.49
C GLY A 458 3.89 21.13 -15.55
N VAL A 459 2.97 21.39 -16.49
CA VAL A 459 1.78 20.56 -16.78
C VAL A 459 1.89 20.02 -18.21
N GLY A 460 1.12 19.00 -18.56
CA GLY A 460 1.29 18.33 -19.86
C GLY A 460 2.31 17.19 -19.80
N HIS A 461 2.50 16.50 -20.91
CA HIS A 461 3.30 15.29 -20.96
C HIS A 461 4.73 15.55 -21.46
N GLY A 462 5.73 15.20 -20.65
CA GLY A 462 7.15 15.46 -20.94
C GLY A 462 7.57 16.92 -20.73
N SER A 463 8.87 17.14 -20.57
CA SER A 463 9.43 18.43 -20.15
C SER A 463 9.44 19.52 -21.22
N THR A 464 9.24 19.16 -22.49
CA THR A 464 9.18 20.12 -23.60
C THR A 464 7.84 20.80 -23.74
N THR A 465 6.80 20.25 -23.11
CA THR A 465 5.42 20.67 -23.34
C THR A 465 5.04 21.91 -22.55
N HIS A 466 5.54 22.06 -21.33
CA HIS A 466 5.46 23.30 -20.56
C HIS A 466 6.87 23.85 -20.32
N PRO A 467 7.39 24.70 -21.23
CA PRO A 467 8.80 25.06 -21.25
C PRO A 467 9.29 25.68 -19.92
N SER A 468 10.46 25.20 -19.49
CA SER A 468 11.20 25.71 -18.35
C SER A 468 12.66 25.95 -18.73
N SER A 469 13.10 27.21 -18.70
CA SER A 469 14.50 27.59 -18.94
C SER A 469 15.48 26.86 -18.00
N CYS A 470 15.05 26.56 -16.76
CA CYS A 470 15.79 25.77 -15.79
C CYS A 470 16.04 24.33 -16.28
N ILE A 471 15.01 23.64 -16.79
CA ILE A 471 15.16 22.29 -17.37
C ILE A 471 16.04 22.34 -18.60
N GLN A 472 15.77 23.28 -19.51
CA GLN A 472 16.52 23.41 -20.76
C GLN A 472 18.02 23.63 -20.47
N GLU A 473 18.35 24.47 -19.49
CA GLU A 473 19.74 24.68 -19.07
C GLU A 473 20.39 23.41 -18.51
N ILE A 474 19.67 22.62 -17.70
CA ILE A 474 20.18 21.34 -17.17
C ILE A 474 20.44 20.35 -18.30
N VAL A 475 19.48 20.18 -19.22
CA VAL A 475 19.61 19.29 -20.38
C VAL A 475 20.77 19.74 -21.27
N ALA A 476 20.89 21.05 -21.54
CA ALA A 476 22.00 21.63 -22.28
C ALA A 476 23.35 21.31 -21.61
N ARG A 477 23.49 21.56 -20.30
CA ARG A 477 24.74 21.28 -19.57
C ARG A 477 25.06 19.78 -19.54
N PHE A 478 24.05 18.92 -19.39
CA PHE A 478 24.24 17.48 -19.40
C PHE A 478 24.79 16.98 -20.74
N PHE A 479 24.18 17.37 -21.87
CA PHE A 479 24.68 16.95 -23.19
C PHE A 479 25.99 17.67 -23.55
N ILE A 480 26.03 19.00 -23.48
CA ILE A 480 27.15 19.82 -23.98
C ILE A 480 28.41 19.68 -23.11
N ARG A 481 28.25 19.63 -21.78
CA ARG A 481 29.35 19.64 -20.80
C ARG A 481 29.52 18.33 -20.05
N GLY A 482 28.51 17.45 -20.03
CA GLY A 482 28.56 16.23 -19.23
C GLY A 482 28.33 16.44 -17.74
N GLU A 483 27.73 17.58 -17.36
CA GLU A 483 27.47 17.91 -15.97
C GLU A 483 26.16 17.28 -15.52
N MET A 484 26.20 16.48 -14.45
CA MET A 484 25.00 15.99 -13.77
C MET A 484 24.49 17.03 -12.76
N PRO A 485 23.16 17.22 -12.63
CA PRO A 485 22.60 18.11 -11.62
C PRO A 485 22.79 17.56 -10.21
N LEU A 486 22.60 18.43 -9.20
CA LEU A 486 22.54 17.99 -7.80
C LEU A 486 21.29 17.13 -7.56
N ALA A 487 21.33 16.27 -6.53
CA ALA A 487 20.18 15.47 -6.15
C ALA A 487 19.01 16.33 -5.65
N GLY A 488 17.79 16.04 -6.12
CA GLY A 488 16.56 16.70 -5.67
C GLY A 488 16.28 18.07 -6.32
N VAL A 489 16.82 18.34 -7.51
CA VAL A 489 16.52 19.57 -8.25
C VAL A 489 15.07 19.60 -8.72
N THR A 490 14.43 20.75 -8.55
CA THR A 490 13.07 21.04 -9.02
C THR A 490 13.09 22.36 -9.79
N CYS A 491 12.52 22.35 -10.99
CA CYS A 491 12.44 23.50 -11.89
C CYS A 491 10.98 23.92 -12.06
N LYS A 492 10.75 25.23 -12.25
CA LYS A 492 9.43 25.80 -12.52
C LYS A 492 9.30 26.20 -13.98
N PRO A 493 8.10 26.13 -14.58
CA PRO A 493 7.87 26.66 -15.92
C PRO A 493 8.08 28.19 -15.93
N ASP A 494 8.51 28.71 -17.08
CA ASP A 494 8.87 30.13 -17.20
C ASP A 494 7.64 31.06 -17.10
N ASN A 495 6.49 30.58 -17.58
CA ASN A 495 5.21 31.27 -17.53
C ASN A 495 4.17 30.37 -16.84
N ASN A 496 3.08 30.95 -16.34
CA ASN A 496 1.96 30.13 -15.87
C ASN A 496 1.03 29.70 -17.03
N THR A 497 0.24 28.65 -16.80
CA THR A 497 -0.69 28.07 -17.79
C THR A 497 -1.63 29.10 -18.43
N PHE A 498 -2.11 30.08 -17.65
CA PHE A 498 -3.03 31.10 -18.16
C PHE A 498 -2.36 32.13 -19.05
N GLU A 499 -1.13 32.54 -18.73
CA GLU A 499 -0.33 33.45 -19.55
C GLU A 499 -0.05 32.84 -20.92
N ILE A 500 0.26 31.54 -20.99
CA ILE A 500 0.45 30.83 -22.27
C ILE A 500 -0.86 30.83 -23.09
N ILE A 501 -2.00 30.56 -22.45
CA ILE A 501 -3.32 30.58 -23.11
C ILE A 501 -3.67 32.00 -23.61
N GLU A 502 -3.34 33.05 -22.86
CA GLU A 502 -3.55 34.44 -23.27
C GLU A 502 -2.63 34.85 -24.43
N ASP A 503 -1.37 34.45 -24.41
CA ASP A 503 -0.40 34.69 -25.49
C ASP A 503 -0.84 34.04 -26.82
N VAL A 504 -1.36 32.82 -26.74
CA VAL A 504 -1.96 32.13 -27.90
C VAL A 504 -3.20 32.89 -28.37
N ARG A 505 -4.09 33.32 -27.47
CA ARG A 505 -5.26 34.16 -27.83
C ARG A 505 -4.85 35.46 -28.50
N GLU A 506 -3.77 36.09 -28.07
CA GLU A 506 -3.29 37.34 -28.67
C GLU A 506 -2.64 37.09 -30.04
N LYS A 507 -1.87 36.00 -30.21
CA LYS A 507 -1.34 35.56 -31.51
C LYS A 507 -2.47 35.20 -32.49
N GLU A 508 -3.52 34.53 -32.03
CA GLU A 508 -4.71 34.21 -32.81
C GLU A 508 -5.53 35.45 -33.17
N ARG A 509 -5.76 36.37 -32.23
CA ARG A 509 -6.41 37.67 -32.51
C ARG A 509 -5.61 38.50 -33.50
N LYS A 510 -4.27 38.49 -33.42
CA LYS A 510 -3.37 39.14 -34.39
C LYS A 510 -3.39 38.43 -35.75
N ARG A 511 -3.60 37.11 -35.81
CA ARG A 511 -3.80 36.34 -37.06
C ARG A 511 -5.20 36.54 -37.65
N ALA A 512 -6.24 36.61 -36.82
CA ALA A 512 -7.64 36.85 -37.21
C ALA A 512 -7.88 38.30 -37.64
N GLY A 513 -7.24 39.26 -36.97
CA GLY A 513 -7.22 40.68 -37.38
C GLY A 513 -6.51 40.93 -38.72
N LYS A 514 -5.79 39.94 -39.27
CA LYS A 514 -5.24 39.96 -40.63
C LYS A 514 -6.18 39.35 -41.68
N ARG A 515 -7.28 38.68 -41.30
CA ARG A 515 -8.33 38.24 -42.23
C ARG A 515 -9.46 39.26 -42.27
N LYS A 516 -9.32 40.24 -43.16
CA LYS A 516 -10.41 41.10 -43.61
C LYS A 516 -11.50 40.21 -44.22
N VAL A 517 -12.65 40.06 -43.54
CA VAL A 517 -13.86 39.47 -44.12
C VAL A 517 -14.93 40.55 -44.10
N SER A 518 -15.29 41.03 -45.29
CA SER A 518 -16.45 41.87 -45.55
C SER A 518 -17.70 41.01 -45.48
N ILE A 519 -18.62 41.29 -44.56
CA ILE A 519 -20.02 40.85 -44.70
C ILE A 519 -20.92 42.00 -44.28
N LEU A 520 -21.88 42.29 -45.17
CA LEU A 520 -22.89 43.33 -45.08
C LEU A 520 -23.75 43.20 -43.82
N LEU A 521 -24.04 44.35 -43.21
CA LEU A 521 -25.07 44.53 -42.21
C LEU A 521 -26.44 44.68 -42.89
N SER A 522 -27.41 43.88 -42.47
CA SER A 522 -28.83 44.19 -42.59
C SER A 522 -29.52 44.03 -41.23
N GLY A 523 -30.14 45.11 -40.75
CA GLY A 523 -31.16 45.08 -39.70
C GLY A 523 -30.65 45.47 -38.30
N GLY A 524 -31.16 46.60 -37.79
CA GLY A 524 -30.78 47.21 -36.50
C GLY A 524 -31.25 46.41 -35.28
N VAL A 525 -30.88 46.76 -34.05
CA VAL A 525 -31.25 47.98 -33.31
C VAL A 525 -30.23 48.21 -32.17
N ASN A 526 -29.89 49.49 -31.92
CA ASN A 526 -29.05 49.98 -30.82
C ASN A 526 -29.80 50.01 -29.47
N MET A 527 -29.10 49.79 -28.35
CA MET A 527 -29.13 50.73 -27.22
C MET A 527 -27.94 50.60 -26.26
N SER A 528 -27.59 51.73 -25.68
CA SER A 528 -26.26 52.17 -25.20
C SER A 528 -26.00 52.01 -23.69
N ALA A 529 -24.73 52.27 -23.33
CA ALA A 529 -24.25 53.04 -22.17
C ALA A 529 -23.78 52.29 -20.88
N GLU A 530 -22.47 52.03 -20.81
CA GLU A 530 -21.44 52.74 -20.01
C GLU A 530 -21.68 53.16 -18.53
N ILE A 531 -20.57 53.05 -17.76
CA ILE A 531 -20.16 53.73 -16.51
C ILE A 531 -20.48 53.03 -15.16
N LEU A 532 -19.44 52.49 -14.49
CA LEU A 532 -18.84 53.05 -13.25
C LEU A 532 -17.65 52.22 -12.75
N ALA A 533 -16.48 52.87 -12.73
CA ALA A 533 -15.29 52.45 -12.00
C ALA A 533 -15.32 53.01 -10.57
N GLY A 534 -14.77 52.26 -9.61
CA GLY A 534 -14.30 52.83 -8.34
C GLY A 534 -14.50 51.95 -7.11
N GLY A 535 -13.43 51.29 -6.68
CA GLY A 535 -13.38 50.63 -5.37
C GLY A 535 -12.00 50.07 -5.06
N LYS A 536 -11.11 50.90 -4.48
CA LYS A 536 -9.83 50.47 -3.91
C LYS A 536 -10.09 49.65 -2.63
N ALA A 537 -9.45 48.49 -2.50
CA ALA A 537 -9.37 47.75 -1.24
C ALA A 537 -7.92 47.73 -0.74
N ASN A 538 -7.77 48.05 0.55
CA ASN A 538 -6.54 48.16 1.32
C ASN A 538 -6.00 46.75 1.70
N PRO A 539 -4.68 46.52 1.79
CA PRO A 539 -4.12 45.25 2.25
C PRO A 539 -3.86 45.33 3.77
N SER A 540 -4.70 44.68 4.56
CA SER A 540 -4.35 44.35 5.94
C SER A 540 -5.24 43.21 6.45
N MET A 541 -4.72 41.99 6.45
CA MET A 541 -5.18 40.99 7.39
C MET A 541 -4.02 40.06 7.71
N GLY A 542 -3.61 40.10 8.97
CA GLY A 542 -2.45 39.39 9.50
C GLY A 542 -2.64 37.88 9.44
N VAL A 543 -1.51 37.21 9.23
CA VAL A 543 -1.35 35.80 9.53
C VAL A 543 -1.43 35.65 11.05
N GLU A 544 -2.60 35.28 11.56
CA GLU A 544 -2.69 34.76 12.93
C GLU A 544 -2.13 33.34 12.93
N THR A 545 -0.99 33.18 13.60
CA THR A 545 -0.47 31.89 14.06
C THR A 545 -1.52 31.21 14.93
N ARG A 546 -2.20 30.18 14.42
CA ARG A 546 -3.01 29.27 15.23
C ARG A 546 -2.10 28.62 16.27
N ASN A 547 -2.36 28.92 17.54
CA ASN A 547 -1.78 28.22 18.68
C ASN A 547 -2.34 26.79 18.74
N ASP A 548 -1.46 25.79 18.68
CA ASP A 548 -1.74 24.38 18.97
C ASP A 548 -2.15 24.20 20.45
N ASN A 549 -3.42 24.46 20.76
CA ASN A 549 -4.00 24.17 22.08
C ASN A 549 -5.09 23.10 21.95
N ASN A 550 -4.74 21.89 22.42
CA ASN A 550 -5.59 20.89 23.10
C ASN A 550 -6.89 20.37 22.45
N GLY A 551 -7.24 20.77 21.23
CA GLY A 551 -8.54 20.41 20.61
C GLY A 551 -8.49 19.41 19.46
N ASP A 552 -7.32 19.08 18.92
CA ASP A 552 -7.25 18.26 17.69
C ASP A 552 -7.31 16.76 17.99
N LEU A 553 -8.21 16.04 17.29
CA LEU A 553 -8.40 14.60 17.45
C LEU A 553 -7.11 13.83 17.05
N VAL A 554 -6.35 14.38 16.10
CA VAL A 554 -5.02 13.91 15.67
C VAL A 554 -4.11 15.13 15.56
N THR A 555 -2.97 15.13 16.26
CA THR A 555 -2.01 16.24 16.11
C THR A 555 -1.14 16.02 14.87
N ALA A 556 -0.89 17.05 14.06
CA ALA A 556 -0.07 16.97 12.84
C ALA A 556 1.34 16.37 13.07
N THR A 557 1.84 16.43 14.31
CA THR A 557 3.12 15.85 14.74
C THR A 557 3.09 14.32 14.87
N GLU A 558 1.92 13.72 15.09
CA GLU A 558 1.75 12.26 15.21
C GLU A 558 1.79 11.56 13.83
N GLU A 559 1.42 12.25 12.74
CA GLU A 559 1.51 11.71 11.37
C GLU A 559 2.95 11.59 10.84
N GLN A 560 3.88 12.38 11.39
CA GLN A 560 5.24 12.53 10.84
C GLN A 560 6.33 11.66 11.51
N SER A 561 6.08 11.06 12.69
CA SER A 561 7.20 10.70 13.59
C SER A 561 7.58 9.21 13.69
N LEU A 562 6.83 8.28 13.08
CA LEU A 562 7.20 6.85 13.03
C LEU A 562 7.09 6.31 11.60
N GLN A 563 8.15 5.64 11.13
CA GLN A 563 8.16 5.02 9.79
C GLN A 563 7.15 3.85 9.74
N ARG A 564 6.22 3.92 8.78
CA ARG A 564 5.26 2.84 8.48
C ARG A 564 6.01 1.69 7.80
N GLY A 565 6.27 0.59 8.52
CA GLY A 565 7.11 -0.51 8.06
C GLY A 565 6.51 -1.91 8.15
N LEU A 566 5.26 -2.06 8.63
CA LEU A 566 4.57 -3.34 8.73
C LEU A 566 3.59 -3.50 7.57
N HIS A 567 3.78 -4.56 6.77
CA HIS A 567 2.84 -4.95 5.71
C HIS A 567 1.51 -5.46 6.31
N GLU A 568 0.42 -5.41 5.53
CA GLU A 568 -0.92 -5.88 5.93
C GLU A 568 -0.92 -7.34 6.44
N ARG A 569 -0.04 -8.20 5.88
CA ARG A 569 0.19 -9.57 6.36
C ARG A 569 0.69 -9.64 7.80
N HIS A 570 1.56 -8.71 8.21
CA HIS A 570 2.11 -8.64 9.57
C HIS A 570 1.03 -8.20 10.56
N LEU A 571 0.20 -7.23 10.19
CA LEU A 571 -0.92 -6.75 11.00
C LEU A 571 -1.99 -7.84 11.19
N SER A 572 -2.32 -8.57 10.12
CA SER A 572 -3.26 -9.70 10.19
C SER A 572 -2.75 -10.81 11.12
N MET A 573 -1.47 -11.20 11.00
CA MET A 573 -0.88 -12.23 11.88
C MET A 573 -0.74 -11.79 13.33
N LEU A 574 -0.39 -10.53 13.60
CA LEU A 574 -0.41 -9.96 14.96
C LEU A 574 -1.82 -10.04 15.56
N GLY A 575 -2.86 -9.76 14.76
CA GLY A 575 -4.24 -9.94 15.18
C GLY A 575 -4.64 -11.41 15.37
N ILE A 576 -4.10 -12.35 14.59
CA ILE A 576 -4.39 -13.80 14.67
C ILE A 576 -3.74 -14.46 15.88
N ALA A 577 -2.45 -14.25 16.10
CA ALA A 577 -1.65 -15.01 17.06
C ALA A 577 -1.22 -14.20 18.30
N GLY A 578 -1.41 -12.89 18.32
CA GLY A 578 -0.98 -12.01 19.41
C GLY A 578 -1.72 -12.22 20.75
N ALA A 579 -2.77 -13.06 20.75
CA ALA A 579 -3.48 -13.48 21.95
C ALA A 579 -3.15 -14.92 22.36
N ILE A 580 -2.22 -15.61 21.68
CA ILE A 580 -1.77 -16.96 22.01
C ILE A 580 -0.38 -16.83 22.64
N GLY A 581 -0.29 -17.05 23.95
CA GLY A 581 0.91 -16.89 24.75
C GLY A 581 1.04 -17.97 25.84
N THR A 582 1.92 -17.73 26.81
CA THR A 582 2.21 -18.70 27.89
C THR A 582 1.03 -19.02 28.79
N GLY A 583 0.04 -18.12 28.90
CA GLY A 583 -1.19 -18.36 29.66
C GLY A 583 -1.95 -19.61 29.22
N LEU A 584 -2.02 -19.88 27.90
CA LEU A 584 -2.67 -21.09 27.38
C LEU A 584 -1.85 -22.37 27.67
N PHE A 585 -0.53 -22.29 27.75
CA PHE A 585 0.31 -23.49 27.84
C PHE A 585 0.70 -23.84 29.28
N LEU A 586 1.02 -22.84 30.10
CA LEU A 586 1.38 -22.98 31.51
C LEU A 586 0.19 -22.74 32.45
N GLY A 587 -0.66 -21.75 32.14
CA GLY A 587 -1.78 -21.38 33.01
C GLY A 587 -2.93 -22.39 33.05
N LEU A 588 -3.07 -23.22 32.01
CA LEU A 588 -4.09 -24.28 31.97
C LEU A 588 -3.86 -25.37 33.01
N GLY A 589 -2.61 -25.68 33.37
CA GLY A 589 -2.32 -26.71 34.37
C GLY A 589 -2.94 -26.36 35.73
N GLN A 590 -2.67 -25.15 36.21
CA GLN A 590 -3.27 -24.62 37.43
C GLN A 590 -4.80 -24.50 37.32
N SER A 591 -5.31 -24.05 36.18
CA SER A 591 -6.76 -23.88 35.98
C SER A 591 -7.53 -25.19 36.08
N VAL A 592 -6.98 -26.28 35.53
CA VAL A 592 -7.56 -27.63 35.65
C VAL A 592 -7.42 -28.15 37.06
N GLN A 593 -6.30 -27.86 37.74
CA GLN A 593 -6.07 -28.30 39.10
C GLN A 593 -7.00 -27.62 40.12
N THR A 594 -7.25 -26.32 40.01
CA THR A 594 -8.09 -25.60 40.97
C THR A 594 -9.58 -25.61 40.61
N GLY A 595 -9.90 -25.61 39.32
CA GLY A 595 -11.28 -25.59 38.83
C GLY A 595 -11.87 -26.96 38.51
N GLY A 596 -11.04 -27.97 38.24
CA GLY A 596 -11.46 -29.20 37.57
C GLY A 596 -11.70 -28.97 36.07
N PRO A 597 -11.96 -30.03 35.30
CA PRO A 597 -12.06 -29.92 33.84
C PRO A 597 -13.26 -29.07 33.37
N LEU A 598 -14.42 -29.15 34.05
CA LEU A 598 -15.57 -28.30 33.74
C LEU A 598 -15.41 -26.90 34.34
N GLY A 599 -14.85 -26.76 35.55
CA GLY A 599 -14.60 -25.43 36.14
C GLY A 599 -13.61 -24.62 35.31
N ALA A 600 -12.54 -25.24 34.79
CA ALA A 600 -11.61 -24.61 33.86
C ALA A 600 -12.29 -24.18 32.56
N LEU A 601 -13.09 -25.06 31.96
CA LEU A 601 -13.84 -24.76 30.72
C LEU A 601 -14.81 -23.58 30.92
N LEU A 602 -15.58 -23.60 32.00
CA LEU A 602 -16.51 -22.52 32.33
C LEU A 602 -15.79 -21.22 32.66
N GLY A 603 -14.65 -21.28 33.37
CA GLY A 603 -13.84 -20.11 33.72
C GLY A 603 -13.38 -19.36 32.47
N TYR A 604 -12.73 -20.08 31.55
CA TYR A 604 -12.30 -19.51 30.27
C TYR A 604 -13.47 -19.12 29.36
N ALA A 605 -14.60 -19.83 29.40
CA ALA A 605 -15.80 -19.41 28.67
C ALA A 605 -16.36 -18.09 29.24
N THR A 606 -16.34 -17.91 30.56
CA THR A 606 -16.82 -16.69 31.23
C THR A 606 -15.94 -15.50 30.86
N VAL A 607 -14.62 -15.62 31.02
CA VAL A 607 -13.69 -14.55 30.62
C VAL A 607 -13.70 -14.35 29.09
N GLY A 608 -13.83 -15.43 28.32
CA GLY A 608 -14.00 -15.37 26.87
C GLY A 608 -15.20 -14.50 26.47
N LEU A 609 -16.35 -14.65 27.12
CA LEU A 609 -17.52 -13.78 26.89
C LEU A 609 -17.25 -12.31 27.27
N VAL A 610 -16.51 -12.06 28.35
CA VAL A 610 -16.06 -10.70 28.73
C VAL A 610 -15.17 -10.11 27.64
N VAL A 611 -14.18 -10.87 27.16
CA VAL A 611 -13.29 -10.46 26.05
C VAL A 611 -14.09 -10.18 24.79
N CYS A 612 -15.11 -10.99 24.49
CA CYS A 612 -15.99 -10.73 23.36
C CYS A 612 -16.68 -9.37 23.53
N ALA A 613 -17.28 -9.08 24.69
CA ALA A 613 -17.86 -7.77 24.96
C ALA A 613 -16.84 -6.62 24.78
N VAL A 614 -15.60 -6.80 25.27
CA VAL A 614 -14.50 -5.85 25.10
C VAL A 614 -14.16 -5.64 23.62
N GLN A 615 -14.04 -6.70 22.83
CA GLN A 615 -13.67 -6.63 21.40
C GLN A 615 -14.75 -5.98 20.55
N PHE A 616 -16.02 -6.28 20.82
CA PHE A 616 -17.13 -5.60 20.14
C PHE A 616 -17.21 -4.12 20.53
N ALA A 617 -17.03 -3.79 21.81
CA ALA A 617 -16.97 -2.40 22.28
C ALA A 617 -15.80 -1.63 21.64
N LEU A 618 -14.61 -2.24 21.64
CA LEU A 618 -13.39 -1.70 21.04
C LEU A 618 -13.56 -1.48 19.54
N GLY A 619 -14.17 -2.44 18.83
CA GLY A 619 -14.42 -2.34 17.39
C GLY A 619 -15.36 -1.19 17.03
N GLU A 620 -16.43 -0.94 17.79
CA GLU A 620 -17.36 0.18 17.53
C GLU A 620 -16.68 1.54 17.77
N VAL A 621 -15.90 1.67 18.85
CA VAL A 621 -15.20 2.92 19.15
C VAL A 621 -14.03 3.16 18.18
N ALA A 622 -13.20 2.15 17.91
CA ALA A 622 -12.03 2.27 17.04
C ALA A 622 -12.39 2.41 15.55
N ALA A 623 -13.55 1.91 15.13
CA ALA A 623 -14.04 2.14 13.77
C ALA A 623 -14.44 3.60 13.51
N LEU A 624 -14.98 4.28 14.53
CA LEU A 624 -15.30 5.71 14.47
C LEU A 624 -14.07 6.61 14.74
N LEU A 625 -13.21 6.19 15.66
CA LEU A 625 -12.06 6.97 16.12
C LEU A 625 -10.76 6.18 15.93
N PRO A 626 -10.25 6.02 14.69
CA PRO A 626 -9.02 5.28 14.41
C PRO A 626 -7.77 6.11 14.75
N VAL A 627 -7.50 6.29 16.04
CA VAL A 627 -6.40 7.13 16.54
C VAL A 627 -5.20 6.32 17.05
N THR A 628 -3.99 6.86 16.90
CA THR A 628 -2.76 6.28 17.44
C THR A 628 -2.84 6.16 18.96
N GLY A 629 -2.58 4.97 19.51
CA GLY A 629 -2.76 4.67 20.94
C GLY A 629 -4.18 4.20 21.34
N ALA A 630 -5.11 4.12 20.38
CA ALA A 630 -6.40 3.45 20.49
C ALA A 630 -7.19 3.83 21.75
N PHE A 631 -7.52 2.86 22.60
CA PHE A 631 -8.39 3.02 23.76
C PHE A 631 -7.83 3.94 24.86
N VAL A 632 -6.51 4.14 24.91
CA VAL A 632 -5.87 5.15 25.77
C VAL A 632 -6.30 6.55 25.34
N ARG A 633 -6.30 6.79 24.02
CA ARG A 633 -6.68 8.08 23.45
C ARG A 633 -8.19 8.26 23.42
N HIS A 634 -8.96 7.18 23.21
CA HIS A 634 -10.42 7.22 23.38
C HIS A 634 -10.82 7.66 24.79
N ALA A 635 -10.11 7.20 25.83
CA ALA A 635 -10.36 7.57 27.23
C ALA A 635 -10.16 9.08 27.49
N GLU A 636 -9.19 9.69 26.83
CA GLU A 636 -8.91 11.13 26.96
C GLU A 636 -10.07 11.99 26.43
N PHE A 637 -10.67 11.60 25.30
CA PHE A 637 -11.75 12.36 24.66
C PHE A 637 -13.15 12.00 25.14
N LEU A 638 -13.39 10.73 25.50
CA LEU A 638 -14.72 10.24 25.87
C LEU A 638 -14.98 10.33 27.38
N VAL A 639 -13.92 10.30 28.21
CA VAL A 639 -14.03 10.23 29.68
C VAL A 639 -13.40 11.47 30.35
N ASP A 640 -12.08 11.55 30.41
CA ASP A 640 -11.31 12.61 31.09
C ASP A 640 -9.84 12.50 30.64
N PRO A 641 -9.15 13.60 30.30
CA PRO A 641 -7.72 13.55 29.99
C PRO A 641 -6.84 12.96 31.11
N ALA A 642 -7.23 13.08 32.38
CA ALA A 642 -6.56 12.38 33.47
C ALA A 642 -6.78 10.86 33.44
N TRP A 643 -7.93 10.40 32.93
CA TRP A 643 -8.18 8.97 32.75
C TRP A 643 -7.33 8.42 31.60
N GLY A 644 -7.22 9.15 30.49
CA GLY A 644 -6.28 8.82 29.39
C GLY A 644 -4.83 8.71 29.88
N PHE A 645 -4.37 9.65 30.71
CA PHE A 645 -3.04 9.59 31.35
C PHE A 645 -2.86 8.34 32.22
N ALA A 646 -3.84 8.05 33.10
CA ALA A 646 -3.77 6.92 34.01
C ALA A 646 -3.73 5.58 33.27
N ILE A 647 -4.56 5.42 32.23
CA ILE A 647 -4.58 4.22 31.39
C ILE A 647 -3.33 4.10 30.52
N GLY A 648 -2.77 5.22 30.04
CA GLY A 648 -1.49 5.22 29.35
C GLY A 648 -0.36 4.68 30.21
N TRP A 649 -0.26 5.14 31.47
CA TRP A 649 0.73 4.61 32.43
C TRP A 649 0.42 3.19 32.90
N ASN A 650 -0.86 2.80 33.00
CA ASN A 650 -1.26 1.41 33.22
C ASN A 650 -0.70 0.49 32.13
N LEU A 651 -0.73 0.91 30.86
CA LEU A 651 -0.16 0.12 29.76
C LEU A 651 1.37 0.07 29.82
N VAL A 652 2.04 1.18 30.15
CA VAL A 652 3.51 1.19 30.31
C VAL A 652 3.92 0.24 31.44
N TYR A 653 3.25 0.34 32.59
CA TYR A 653 3.46 -0.54 33.74
C TYR A 653 3.13 -2.00 33.43
N GLY A 654 2.00 -2.27 32.78
CA GLY A 654 1.59 -3.61 32.37
C GLY A 654 2.62 -4.28 31.46
N ASN A 655 3.17 -3.54 30.49
CA ASN A 655 4.24 -4.05 29.63
C ASN A 655 5.58 -4.22 30.37
N VAL A 656 5.88 -3.37 31.36
CA VAL A 656 7.03 -3.51 32.27
C VAL A 656 6.98 -4.83 33.05
N LEU A 657 5.78 -5.32 33.39
CA LEU A 657 5.57 -6.58 34.10
C LEU A 657 5.38 -7.79 33.17
N SER A 658 4.76 -7.58 32.01
CA SER A 658 4.48 -8.66 31.05
C SER A 658 5.75 -9.23 30.43
N ILE A 659 6.78 -8.43 30.19
CA ILE A 659 8.04 -8.94 29.63
C ILE A 659 8.75 -9.89 30.61
N PRO A 660 8.99 -9.51 31.89
CA PRO A 660 9.62 -10.42 32.83
C PRO A 660 8.75 -11.63 33.20
N SER A 661 7.42 -11.56 33.10
CA SER A 661 6.56 -12.74 33.31
C SER A 661 6.82 -13.81 32.25
N GLU A 662 6.94 -13.39 30.99
CA GLU A 662 7.25 -14.28 29.87
C GLU A 662 8.68 -14.84 29.93
N ILE A 663 9.69 -14.02 30.32
CA ILE A 663 11.06 -14.52 30.55
C ILE A 663 11.10 -15.52 31.71
N THR A 664 10.32 -15.29 32.76
CA THR A 664 10.21 -16.21 33.89
C THR A 664 9.52 -17.52 33.47
N ALA A 665 8.50 -17.46 32.61
CA ALA A 665 7.88 -18.63 31.99
C ALA A 665 8.88 -19.44 31.15
N ILE A 666 9.77 -18.78 30.40
CA ILE A 666 10.85 -19.44 29.67
C ILE A 666 11.78 -20.21 30.62
N CYS A 667 12.08 -19.64 31.80
CA CYS A 667 12.88 -20.32 32.81
C CYS A 667 12.20 -21.61 33.29
N VAL A 668 10.89 -21.54 33.60
CA VAL A 668 10.08 -22.72 33.98
C VAL A 668 10.10 -23.79 32.89
N LEU A 669 10.09 -23.40 31.62
CA LEU A 669 10.12 -24.35 30.50
C LEU A 669 11.51 -24.98 30.29
N PHE A 670 12.60 -24.27 30.54
CA PHE A 670 13.96 -24.81 30.40
C PHE A 670 14.33 -25.82 31.48
N GLU A 671 13.73 -25.71 32.68
CA GLU A 671 13.87 -26.69 33.76
C GLU A 671 13.49 -28.12 33.31
N PHE A 672 12.69 -28.26 32.24
CA PHE A 672 12.38 -29.56 31.64
C PHE A 672 13.61 -30.31 31.08
N TRP A 673 14.60 -29.60 30.53
CA TRP A 673 15.81 -30.24 29.95
C TRP A 673 17.04 -30.16 30.84
N THR A 674 17.11 -29.18 31.74
CA THR A 674 18.34 -28.90 32.46
C THR A 674 18.12 -28.18 33.79
N ASP A 675 18.93 -28.54 34.78
CA ASP A 675 18.99 -27.89 36.10
C ASP A 675 19.99 -26.71 36.14
N ILE A 676 20.41 -26.20 34.98
CA ILE A 676 21.31 -25.03 34.91
C ILE A 676 20.63 -23.81 35.54
N ASN A 677 21.42 -23.01 36.26
CA ASN A 677 20.93 -21.81 36.94
C ASN A 677 20.12 -20.90 35.98
N PRO A 678 18.86 -20.53 36.32
CA PRO A 678 17.98 -19.73 35.46
C PRO A 678 18.57 -18.39 35.01
N SER A 679 19.56 -17.84 35.73
CA SER A 679 20.25 -16.60 35.37
C SER A 679 20.81 -16.58 33.95
N LEU A 680 21.27 -17.75 33.46
CA LEU A 680 21.78 -17.88 32.09
C LEU A 680 20.66 -17.59 31.08
N TRP A 681 19.50 -18.24 31.25
CA TRP A 681 18.35 -18.07 30.36
C TRP A 681 17.79 -16.66 30.45
N ILE A 682 17.69 -16.09 31.65
CA ILE A 682 17.26 -14.70 31.86
C ILE A 682 18.15 -13.75 31.06
N MET A 683 19.48 -13.85 31.18
CA MET A 683 20.40 -12.96 30.45
C MET A 683 20.30 -13.14 28.93
N ILE A 684 20.21 -14.38 28.45
CA ILE A 684 20.07 -14.67 27.01
C ILE A 684 18.81 -13.99 26.46
N PHE A 685 17.65 -14.19 27.10
CA PHE A 685 16.39 -13.66 26.59
C PHE A 685 16.26 -12.14 26.79
N ILE A 686 16.87 -11.54 27.82
CA ILE A 686 17.00 -10.08 27.93
C ILE A 686 17.77 -9.51 26.73
N VAL A 687 18.93 -10.10 26.40
CA VAL A 687 19.75 -9.64 25.27
C VAL A 687 19.01 -9.83 23.96
N LEU A 688 18.42 -10.99 23.73
CA LEU A 688 17.68 -11.30 22.51
C LEU A 688 16.47 -10.36 22.30
N THR A 689 15.65 -10.16 23.33
CA THR A 689 14.49 -9.25 23.27
C THR A 689 14.93 -7.79 23.08
N THR A 690 16.02 -7.37 23.72
CA THR A 690 16.56 -6.01 23.55
C THR A 690 17.09 -5.80 22.12
N VAL A 691 17.81 -6.77 21.55
CA VAL A 691 18.31 -6.69 20.17
C VAL A 691 17.15 -6.59 19.19
N VAL A 692 16.13 -7.43 19.32
CA VAL A 692 14.93 -7.35 18.47
C VAL A 692 14.23 -6.00 18.61
N GLY A 693 14.14 -5.45 19.83
CA GLY A 693 13.57 -4.12 20.08
C GLY A 693 14.36 -2.96 19.48
N LEU A 694 15.66 -3.13 19.20
CA LEU A 694 16.52 -2.13 18.57
C LEU A 694 16.61 -2.28 17.04
N CYS A 695 16.21 -3.43 16.49
CA CYS A 695 16.19 -3.71 15.05
C CYS A 695 15.09 -2.93 14.30
N PHE A 696 15.26 -2.83 12.98
CA PHE A 696 14.28 -2.19 12.09
C PHE A 696 12.91 -2.90 12.16
N VAL A 697 11.82 -2.12 12.21
CA VAL A 697 10.44 -2.61 12.45
C VAL A 697 9.99 -3.69 11.44
N ARG A 698 10.54 -3.69 10.22
CA ARG A 698 10.28 -4.74 9.23
C ARG A 698 10.81 -6.11 9.67
N VAL A 699 11.99 -6.16 10.29
CA VAL A 699 12.60 -7.40 10.81
C VAL A 699 11.76 -7.98 11.94
N PHE A 700 11.27 -7.13 12.86
CA PHE A 700 10.31 -7.55 13.88
C PHE A 700 9.05 -8.16 13.24
N GLY A 701 8.51 -7.52 12.20
CA GLY A 701 7.31 -8.00 11.49
C GLY A 701 7.48 -9.39 10.88
N GLU A 702 8.63 -9.68 10.28
CA GLU A 702 8.94 -11.01 9.74
C GLU A 702 9.11 -12.05 10.86
N VAL A 703 9.83 -11.71 11.93
CA VAL A 703 10.05 -12.62 13.08
C VAL A 703 8.71 -13.00 13.73
N GLU A 704 7.85 -12.02 13.99
CA GLU A 704 6.53 -12.29 14.56
C GLU A 704 5.61 -13.04 13.61
N PHE A 705 5.71 -12.83 12.29
CA PHE A 705 4.94 -13.61 11.33
C PHE A 705 5.24 -15.12 11.45
N TRP A 706 6.52 -15.49 11.53
CA TRP A 706 6.91 -16.90 11.68
C TRP A 706 6.54 -17.48 13.05
N PHE A 707 6.71 -16.72 14.13
CA PHE A 707 6.28 -17.16 15.46
C PHE A 707 4.77 -17.30 15.57
N ALA A 708 4.00 -16.39 14.99
CA ALA A 708 2.55 -16.47 14.90
C ALA A 708 2.09 -17.76 14.19
N LEU A 709 2.70 -18.09 13.05
CA LEU A 709 2.40 -19.32 12.32
C LEU A 709 2.70 -20.57 13.16
N LEU A 710 3.87 -20.60 13.80
CA LEU A 710 4.33 -21.71 14.63
C LEU A 710 3.43 -21.92 15.87
N LYS A 711 2.92 -20.85 16.49
CA LYS A 711 1.92 -20.92 17.59
C LYS A 711 0.61 -21.57 17.15
N ILE A 712 0.06 -21.13 16.01
CA ILE A 712 -1.21 -21.66 15.49
C ILE A 712 -1.05 -23.15 15.15
N LEU A 713 0.04 -23.51 14.47
CA LEU A 713 0.34 -24.90 14.15
C LEU A 713 0.48 -25.75 15.41
N LEU A 714 1.12 -25.25 16.47
CA LEU A 714 1.22 -25.96 17.75
C LEU A 714 -0.18 -26.21 18.35
N VAL A 715 -1.05 -25.21 18.42
CA VAL A 715 -2.38 -25.37 19.02
C VAL A 715 -3.21 -26.39 18.25
N VAL A 716 -3.23 -26.30 16.91
CA VAL A 716 -3.92 -27.29 16.05
C VAL A 716 -3.35 -28.68 16.26
N PHE A 717 -2.01 -28.81 16.28
CA PHE A 717 -1.33 -30.06 16.54
C PHE A 717 -1.71 -30.67 17.89
N LEU A 718 -1.70 -29.88 18.97
CA LEU A 718 -2.03 -30.32 20.33
C LEU A 718 -3.50 -30.75 20.47
N ILE A 719 -4.43 -30.08 19.78
CA ILE A 719 -5.84 -30.48 19.75
C ILE A 719 -5.99 -31.84 19.04
N ILE A 720 -5.37 -32.02 17.87
CA ILE A 720 -5.45 -33.27 17.11
C ILE A 720 -4.78 -34.40 17.89
N LEU A 721 -3.56 -34.19 18.38
CA LEU A 721 -2.84 -35.15 19.21
C LEU A 721 -3.65 -35.54 20.44
N GLY A 722 -4.21 -34.54 21.12
CA GLY A 722 -5.05 -34.75 22.28
C GLY A 722 -6.30 -35.58 21.97
N LEU A 723 -6.96 -35.34 20.84
CA LEU A 723 -8.06 -36.18 20.37
C LEU A 723 -7.62 -37.62 20.09
N VAL A 724 -6.46 -37.82 19.45
CA VAL A 724 -5.91 -39.15 19.16
C VAL A 724 -5.63 -39.91 20.46
N ILE A 725 -4.95 -39.30 21.43
CA ILE A 725 -4.69 -39.91 22.74
C ILE A 725 -6.01 -40.21 23.47
N ASN A 726 -6.92 -39.22 23.51
CA ASN A 726 -8.20 -39.35 24.20
C ASN A 726 -9.07 -40.48 23.64
N LEU A 727 -9.02 -40.72 22.33
CA LEU A 727 -9.77 -41.77 21.64
C LEU A 727 -9.07 -43.15 21.67
N GLY A 728 -7.87 -43.26 22.23
CA GLY A 728 -7.09 -44.50 22.31
C GLY A 728 -6.37 -44.87 21.01
N GLY A 729 -6.01 -43.87 20.19
CA GLY A 729 -5.33 -44.08 18.91
C GLY A 729 -3.83 -44.38 19.04
N VAL A 730 -3.24 -44.27 20.24
CA VAL A 730 -1.83 -44.61 20.50
C VAL A 730 -1.75 -46.08 20.93
N PRO A 731 -0.95 -46.94 20.26
CA PRO A 731 -0.82 -48.34 20.62
C PRO A 731 -0.42 -48.53 22.09
N GLY A 732 -1.16 -49.38 22.82
CA GLY A 732 -0.90 -49.65 24.24
C GLY A 732 -1.52 -48.64 25.21
N THR A 733 -2.20 -47.60 24.73
CA THR A 733 -2.97 -46.67 25.56
C THR A 733 -4.46 -46.99 25.51
N GLU A 734 -5.13 -46.97 26.66
CA GLU A 734 -6.59 -47.12 26.70
C GLU A 734 -7.29 -45.83 26.29
N ARG A 735 -8.50 -45.96 25.74
CA ARG A 735 -9.37 -44.81 25.50
C ARG A 735 -9.73 -44.11 26.83
N ILE A 736 -9.39 -42.83 26.94
CA ILE A 736 -9.71 -41.99 28.10
C ILE A 736 -11.16 -41.52 28.02
N GLY A 737 -11.53 -40.80 26.96
CA GLY A 737 -12.83 -40.14 26.81
C GLY A 737 -13.10 -39.13 27.93
N PHE A 738 -14.35 -39.06 28.40
CA PHE A 738 -14.74 -38.20 29.54
C PHE A 738 -14.50 -38.87 30.91
N ARG A 739 -13.50 -39.75 31.03
CA ARG A 739 -13.21 -40.47 32.29
C ARG A 739 -12.89 -39.50 33.43
N TYR A 740 -12.03 -38.52 33.17
CA TYR A 740 -11.61 -37.56 34.19
C TYR A 740 -12.66 -36.50 34.56
N TRP A 741 -13.69 -36.36 33.72
CA TRP A 741 -14.89 -35.59 34.05
C TRP A 741 -15.84 -36.32 35.00
N LYS A 742 -15.61 -37.63 35.23
CA LYS A 742 -16.38 -38.45 36.17
C LYS A 742 -15.58 -38.76 37.43
N ASP A 743 -14.29 -39.08 37.29
CA ASP A 743 -13.36 -39.38 38.37
C ASP A 743 -11.99 -38.74 38.09
N PRO A 744 -11.50 -37.76 38.89
CA PRO A 744 -12.00 -37.34 40.21
C PRO A 744 -13.30 -36.51 40.18
N GLY A 745 -13.69 -35.97 39.01
CA GLY A 745 -14.96 -35.26 38.83
C GLY A 745 -14.84 -33.99 37.99
N PRO A 746 -15.97 -33.35 37.65
CA PRO A 746 -15.99 -32.19 36.76
C PRO A 746 -15.51 -30.89 37.42
N PHE A 747 -15.61 -30.80 38.75
CA PHE A 747 -15.21 -29.64 39.54
C PHE A 747 -14.24 -30.07 40.65
N VAL A 748 -13.37 -29.14 41.05
CA VAL A 748 -12.51 -29.29 42.23
C VAL A 748 -12.99 -28.38 43.35
N GLU A 749 -13.02 -28.89 44.57
CA GLU A 749 -13.28 -28.10 45.79
C GLU A 749 -12.06 -27.23 46.12
N TYR A 750 -12.22 -25.90 46.12
CA TYR A 750 -11.14 -24.96 46.40
C TYR A 750 -11.45 -24.11 47.64
N ILE A 751 -10.54 -24.13 48.63
CA ILE A 751 -10.61 -23.41 49.93
C ILE A 751 -11.74 -23.85 50.87
N ALA A 752 -12.92 -24.16 50.34
CA ALA A 752 -14.09 -24.66 51.06
C ALA A 752 -14.57 -25.97 50.44
N SER A 753 -15.49 -26.66 51.12
CA SER A 753 -16.07 -27.93 50.67
C SER A 753 -17.49 -27.75 50.10
N GLY A 754 -17.97 -28.73 49.34
CA GLY A 754 -19.30 -28.77 48.73
C GLY A 754 -19.46 -27.79 47.55
N SER A 755 -20.71 -27.46 47.21
CA SER A 755 -21.02 -26.60 46.06
C SER A 755 -20.36 -25.23 46.11
N TRP A 756 -20.14 -24.69 47.33
CA TRP A 756 -19.40 -23.45 47.51
C TRP A 756 -17.92 -23.60 47.15
N GLY A 757 -17.29 -24.70 47.58
CA GLY A 757 -15.93 -25.06 47.18
C GLY A 757 -15.75 -25.19 45.67
N HIS A 758 -16.70 -25.85 45.00
CA HIS A 758 -16.70 -25.96 43.54
C HIS A 758 -16.82 -24.61 42.84
N PHE A 759 -17.68 -23.71 43.35
CA PHE A 759 -17.81 -22.36 42.82
C PHE A 759 -16.52 -21.56 42.99
N LEU A 760 -15.88 -21.64 44.17
CA LEU A 760 -14.58 -20.99 44.41
C LEU A 760 -13.48 -21.55 43.50
N GLY A 761 -13.51 -22.85 43.19
CA GLY A 761 -12.60 -23.49 42.25
C GLY A 761 -12.76 -22.92 40.85
N TYR A 762 -13.99 -22.91 40.32
CA TYR A 762 -14.32 -22.23 39.06
C TYR A 762 -13.90 -20.75 39.05
N TRP A 763 -14.17 -20.01 40.13
CA TRP A 763 -13.85 -18.59 40.21
C TRP A 763 -12.35 -18.31 40.28
N SER A 764 -11.56 -19.22 40.86
CA SER A 764 -10.09 -19.09 40.91
C SER A 764 -9.42 -19.09 39.52
N VAL A 765 -10.10 -19.64 38.50
CA VAL A 765 -9.61 -19.72 37.12
C VAL A 765 -9.61 -18.35 36.42
N MET A 766 -10.38 -17.37 36.92
CA MET A 766 -10.60 -16.09 36.22
C MET A 766 -9.28 -15.35 35.93
N THR A 767 -8.36 -15.28 36.89
CA THR A 767 -7.08 -14.56 36.74
C THR A 767 -6.21 -15.18 35.64
N SER A 768 -6.05 -16.50 35.66
CA SER A 768 -5.28 -17.23 34.64
C SER A 768 -5.92 -17.12 33.26
N ALA A 769 -7.26 -17.13 33.19
CA ALA A 769 -7.99 -16.90 31.94
C ALA A 769 -7.82 -15.46 31.41
N VAL A 770 -7.87 -14.45 32.28
CA VAL A 770 -7.62 -13.05 31.91
C VAL A 770 -6.22 -12.88 31.33
N PHE A 771 -5.20 -13.41 32.01
CA PHE A 771 -3.82 -13.38 31.52
C PHE A 771 -3.67 -14.08 30.17
N SER A 772 -4.35 -15.23 30.00
CA SER A 772 -4.31 -15.99 28.74
C SER A 772 -4.91 -15.23 27.54
N PHE A 773 -5.85 -14.31 27.78
CA PHE A 773 -6.45 -13.47 26.76
C PHE A 773 -5.83 -12.08 26.67
N ALA A 774 -4.80 -11.77 27.46
CA ALA A 774 -4.10 -10.49 27.38
C ALA A 774 -3.53 -10.26 25.96
N GLY A 775 -3.53 -9.00 25.50
CA GLY A 775 -3.00 -8.65 24.19
C GLY A 775 -4.02 -8.67 23.05
N VAL A 776 -5.25 -9.18 23.25
CA VAL A 776 -6.35 -9.07 22.27
C VAL A 776 -6.69 -7.61 21.93
N GLU A 777 -6.50 -6.68 22.86
CA GLU A 777 -6.71 -5.25 22.67
C GLU A 777 -5.65 -4.58 21.77
N SER A 778 -4.51 -5.23 21.54
CA SER A 778 -3.42 -4.68 20.72
C SER A 778 -3.80 -4.48 19.25
N ILE A 779 -4.83 -5.18 18.75
CA ILE A 779 -5.38 -5.02 17.39
C ILE A 779 -5.77 -3.56 17.13
N ALA A 780 -6.40 -2.91 18.11
CA ALA A 780 -6.83 -1.53 17.95
C ALA A 780 -5.66 -0.54 17.95
N MET A 781 -4.50 -0.90 18.54
CA MET A 781 -3.31 -0.03 18.54
C MET A 781 -2.75 0.19 17.12
N ALA A 782 -3.02 -0.74 16.20
CA ALA A 782 -2.68 -0.61 14.80
C ALA A 782 -3.76 0.10 13.96
N ALA A 783 -4.87 0.57 14.56
CA ALA A 783 -5.98 1.17 13.82
C ALA A 783 -5.55 2.37 12.96
N ALA A 784 -4.67 3.23 13.49
CA ALA A 784 -4.13 4.39 12.74
C ALA A 784 -3.15 4.00 11.61
N GLU A 785 -2.64 2.77 11.60
CA GLU A 785 -1.75 2.22 10.58
C GLU A 785 -2.49 1.29 9.60
N THR A 786 -3.79 1.05 9.83
CA THR A 786 -4.61 0.09 9.07
C THR A 786 -5.38 0.80 7.97
N ARG A 787 -5.36 0.24 6.75
CA ARG A 787 -6.16 0.73 5.62
C ARG A 787 -7.64 0.38 5.83
N ASN A 788 -8.53 1.35 5.67
CA ASN A 788 -9.96 1.26 6.05
C ASN A 788 -10.19 0.77 7.48
N PRO A 789 -9.74 1.49 8.52
CA PRO A 789 -9.89 1.01 9.90
C PRO A 789 -11.37 0.80 10.28
N ALA A 790 -12.28 1.59 9.69
CA ALA A 790 -13.73 1.47 9.86
C ALA A 790 -14.30 0.10 9.45
N ARG A 791 -13.68 -0.61 8.50
CA ARG A 791 -14.08 -1.98 8.09
C ARG A 791 -13.12 -3.05 8.61
N ALA A 792 -11.82 -2.81 8.57
CA ALA A 792 -10.79 -3.77 8.90
C ALA A 792 -10.74 -4.09 10.40
N ILE A 793 -10.83 -3.07 11.27
CA ILE A 793 -10.77 -3.26 12.72
C ILE A 793 -11.98 -4.03 13.23
N PRO A 794 -13.24 -3.70 12.87
CA PRO A 794 -14.39 -4.51 13.24
C PRO A 794 -14.33 -5.96 12.75
N ARG A 795 -13.82 -6.21 11.52
CA ARG A 795 -13.64 -7.58 11.02
C ARG A 795 -12.60 -8.33 11.85
N ALA A 796 -11.48 -7.70 12.19
CA ALA A 796 -10.46 -8.29 13.05
C ALA A 796 -11.00 -8.60 14.46
N CYS A 797 -11.72 -7.66 15.10
CA CYS A 797 -12.36 -7.88 16.40
C CYS A 797 -13.40 -9.02 16.36
N LYS A 798 -14.20 -9.13 15.29
CA LYS A 798 -15.14 -10.26 15.10
C LYS A 798 -14.41 -11.59 14.96
N ASN A 799 -13.27 -11.62 14.29
CA ASN A 799 -12.49 -12.85 14.12
C ASN A 799 -11.87 -13.34 15.43
N VAL A 800 -11.59 -12.45 16.40
CA VAL A 800 -11.16 -12.84 17.76
C VAL A 800 -12.21 -13.72 18.43
N PHE A 801 -13.51 -13.43 18.27
CA PHE A 801 -14.60 -14.25 18.82
C PHE A 801 -14.53 -15.71 18.35
N ILE A 802 -14.41 -15.91 17.03
CA ILE A 802 -14.32 -17.25 16.44
C ILE A 802 -13.07 -17.98 16.93
N ARG A 803 -11.94 -17.27 17.08
CA ARG A 803 -10.68 -17.84 17.57
C ARG A 803 -10.77 -18.29 19.03
N ILE A 804 -11.39 -17.51 19.91
CA ILE A 804 -11.60 -17.91 21.31
C ILE A 804 -12.45 -19.18 21.38
N LEU A 805 -13.54 -19.25 20.61
CA LEU A 805 -14.39 -20.44 20.57
C LEU A 805 -13.68 -21.68 19.99
N VAL A 806 -12.92 -21.53 18.91
CA VAL A 806 -12.33 -22.67 18.20
C VAL A 806 -11.01 -23.13 18.83
N PHE A 807 -10.12 -22.23 19.23
CA PHE A 807 -8.79 -22.60 19.71
C PHE A 807 -8.72 -22.73 21.23
N TYR A 808 -9.31 -21.81 22.00
CA TYR A 808 -9.22 -21.82 23.45
C TYR A 808 -10.19 -22.82 24.08
N ILE A 809 -11.48 -22.70 23.80
CA ILE A 809 -12.50 -23.57 24.40
C ILE A 809 -12.28 -25.03 24.01
N LEU A 810 -11.93 -25.29 22.74
CA LEU A 810 -11.61 -26.65 22.30
C LEU A 810 -10.33 -27.18 22.96
N ALA A 811 -9.23 -26.42 23.00
CA ALA A 811 -8.01 -26.85 23.66
C ALA A 811 -8.24 -27.21 25.14
N ILE A 812 -9.03 -26.40 25.86
CA ILE A 812 -9.35 -26.63 27.27
C ILE A 812 -10.25 -27.85 27.46
N LEU A 813 -11.24 -28.04 26.58
CA LEU A 813 -12.06 -29.23 26.57
C LEU A 813 -11.20 -30.50 26.38
N ILE A 814 -10.28 -30.47 25.41
CA ILE A 814 -9.35 -31.57 25.15
C ILE A 814 -8.46 -31.81 26.38
N VAL A 815 -7.83 -30.77 26.93
CA VAL A 815 -6.98 -30.85 28.12
C VAL A 815 -7.73 -31.43 29.31
N GLY A 816 -8.95 -30.97 29.58
CA GLY A 816 -9.78 -31.46 30.67
C GLY A 816 -10.21 -32.92 30.50
N MET A 817 -10.18 -33.46 29.27
CA MET A 817 -10.36 -34.90 29.03
C MET A 817 -9.07 -35.70 29.22
N LEU A 818 -7.90 -35.09 28.99
CA LEU A 818 -6.61 -35.77 28.90
C LEU A 818 -5.89 -35.96 30.24
N VAL A 819 -6.06 -35.04 31.18
CA VAL A 819 -5.30 -35.03 32.45
C VAL A 819 -6.27 -34.98 33.62
N ARG A 820 -5.96 -35.74 34.67
CA ARG A 820 -6.71 -35.70 35.93
C ARG A 820 -6.41 -34.40 36.67
N SER A 821 -7.42 -33.77 37.27
CA SER A 821 -7.23 -32.54 38.05
C SER A 821 -6.44 -32.74 39.36
N ASP A 822 -6.31 -33.98 39.83
CA ASP A 822 -5.55 -34.38 41.02
C ASP A 822 -4.14 -34.92 40.70
N ASP A 823 -3.66 -34.78 39.45
CA ASP A 823 -2.31 -35.20 39.06
C ASP A 823 -1.25 -34.31 39.74
N GLU A 824 -0.36 -34.91 40.54
CA GLU A 824 0.67 -34.20 41.29
C GLU A 824 1.63 -33.41 40.39
N ARG A 825 1.81 -33.83 39.13
CA ARG A 825 2.67 -33.14 38.15
C ARG A 825 2.10 -31.78 37.74
N LEU A 826 0.80 -31.54 37.91
CA LEU A 826 0.20 -30.21 37.72
C LEU A 826 0.62 -29.20 38.82
N ASN A 827 1.21 -29.66 39.94
CA ASN A 827 1.67 -28.82 41.05
C ASN A 827 3.20 -28.81 41.23
N ASP A 828 3.94 -29.50 40.37
CA ASP A 828 5.37 -29.73 40.61
C ASP A 828 6.20 -28.43 40.49
N GLN A 829 6.55 -27.86 41.65
CA GLN A 829 7.37 -26.65 41.75
C GLN A 829 8.84 -26.86 41.34
N SER A 830 9.27 -28.10 41.09
CA SER A 830 10.66 -28.43 40.74
C SER A 830 10.97 -28.40 39.24
N GLY A 831 9.98 -28.11 38.38
CA GLY A 831 10.17 -27.97 36.93
C GLY A 831 10.51 -29.26 36.16
N ALA A 832 10.73 -30.37 36.86
CA ALA A 832 11.32 -31.60 36.32
C ALA A 832 10.38 -32.47 35.47
N ALA A 833 9.09 -32.14 35.35
CA ALA A 833 8.18 -32.85 34.44
C ALA A 833 7.01 -31.96 33.95
N GLY A 834 7.23 -31.26 32.84
CA GLY A 834 6.19 -30.88 31.86
C GLY A 834 4.86 -30.37 32.42
N GLN A 835 4.84 -29.16 32.96
CA GLN A 835 3.65 -28.50 33.55
C GLN A 835 2.48 -28.28 32.56
N SER A 836 2.74 -28.29 31.25
CA SER A 836 1.67 -28.19 30.28
C SER A 836 0.86 -29.49 30.26
N PRO A 837 -0.48 -29.45 30.47
CA PRO A 837 -1.30 -30.66 30.46
C PRO A 837 -1.16 -31.50 29.18
N PHE A 838 -0.87 -30.86 28.04
CA PHE A 838 -0.57 -31.56 26.79
C PHE A 838 0.72 -32.37 26.84
N VAL A 839 1.75 -31.84 27.51
CA VAL A 839 3.04 -32.53 27.72
C VAL A 839 2.86 -33.70 28.68
N ILE A 840 2.11 -33.50 29.77
CA ILE A 840 1.74 -34.55 30.73
C ILE A 840 1.05 -35.71 30.01
N ALA A 841 0.05 -35.39 29.18
CA ALA A 841 -0.72 -36.38 28.43
C ALA A 841 0.14 -37.13 27.39
N ALA A 842 0.98 -36.42 26.64
CA ALA A 842 1.87 -37.03 25.64
C ALA A 842 2.93 -37.94 26.29
N SER A 843 3.48 -37.52 27.43
CA SER A 843 4.42 -38.32 28.20
C SER A 843 3.73 -39.56 28.79
N ALA A 844 2.51 -39.43 29.31
CA ALA A 844 1.72 -40.55 29.82
C ALA A 844 1.32 -41.54 28.70
N ALA A 845 1.14 -41.05 27.48
CA ALA A 845 0.90 -41.88 26.29
C ALA A 845 2.16 -42.57 25.74
N GLY A 846 3.34 -42.34 26.34
CA GLY A 846 4.58 -42.99 25.95
C GLY A 846 5.20 -42.46 24.64
N ILE A 847 4.91 -41.22 24.25
CA ILE A 847 5.45 -40.59 23.03
C ILE A 847 6.64 -39.69 23.39
N PRO A 848 7.90 -40.16 23.31
CA PRO A 848 9.04 -39.49 23.96
C PRO A 848 9.45 -38.16 23.31
N ALA A 849 9.21 -37.98 22.01
CA ALA A 849 9.66 -36.78 21.29
C ALA A 849 8.75 -35.56 21.51
N ILE A 850 7.45 -35.78 21.77
CA ILE A 850 6.45 -34.71 21.79
C ILE A 850 6.65 -33.71 22.94
N PRO A 851 6.90 -34.14 24.20
CA PRO A 851 7.22 -33.23 25.29
C PRO A 851 8.27 -32.17 24.95
N SER A 852 9.37 -32.59 24.32
CA SER A 852 10.45 -31.69 23.92
C SER A 852 10.00 -30.72 22.81
N VAL A 853 9.29 -31.21 21.79
CA VAL A 853 8.81 -30.34 20.69
C VAL A 853 7.85 -29.28 21.22
N VAL A 854 6.91 -29.67 22.08
CA VAL A 854 5.93 -28.74 22.66
C VAL A 854 6.63 -27.68 23.50
N ASN A 855 7.49 -28.06 24.44
CA ASN A 855 8.19 -27.07 25.27
C ASN A 855 9.07 -26.12 24.44
N ALA A 856 9.74 -26.61 23.39
CA ALA A 856 10.58 -25.77 22.54
C ALA A 856 9.75 -24.70 21.79
N VAL A 857 8.57 -25.09 21.28
CA VAL A 857 7.64 -24.17 20.62
C VAL A 857 6.97 -23.22 21.63
N VAL A 858 6.70 -23.65 22.86
CA VAL A 858 6.16 -22.75 23.90
C VAL A 858 7.19 -21.71 24.33
N ILE A 859 8.49 -22.03 24.34
CA ILE A 859 9.56 -21.02 24.59
C ILE A 859 9.57 -19.93 23.52
N THR A 860 9.48 -20.30 22.24
CA THR A 860 9.39 -19.30 21.16
C THR A 860 8.09 -18.50 21.25
N SER A 861 7.00 -19.11 21.74
CA SER A 861 5.74 -18.43 22.00
C SER A 861 5.86 -17.36 23.09
N ALA A 862 6.51 -17.70 24.21
CA ALA A 862 6.80 -16.78 25.33
C ALA A 862 7.71 -15.63 24.90
N TRP A 863 8.74 -15.94 24.11
CA TRP A 863 9.66 -14.91 23.60
C TRP A 863 8.97 -13.95 22.61
N SER A 864 8.10 -14.47 21.75
CA SER A 864 7.23 -13.66 20.87
C SER A 864 6.31 -12.73 21.69
N ALA A 865 5.67 -13.24 22.75
CA ALA A 865 4.84 -12.41 23.64
C ALA A 865 5.66 -11.29 24.31
N SER A 866 6.89 -11.59 24.76
CA SER A 866 7.83 -10.58 25.29
C SER A 866 8.13 -9.47 24.28
N ASN A 867 8.39 -9.84 23.01
CA ASN A 867 8.69 -8.87 21.95
C ASN A 867 7.46 -8.02 21.60
N GLN A 868 6.26 -8.60 21.61
CA GLN A 868 5.01 -7.88 21.41
C GLN A 868 4.77 -6.85 22.54
N SER A 869 4.96 -7.23 23.81
CA SER A 869 4.85 -6.31 24.95
C SER A 869 5.89 -5.19 24.91
N LEU A 870 7.13 -5.49 24.50
CA LEU A 870 8.16 -4.48 24.31
C LEU A 870 7.76 -3.46 23.24
N LEU A 871 7.24 -3.94 22.12
CA LEU A 871 6.84 -3.07 21.03
C LEU A 871 5.61 -2.22 21.37
N ALA A 872 4.60 -2.81 22.02
CA ALA A 872 3.43 -2.09 22.50
C ALA A 872 3.82 -1.04 23.56
N GLY A 873 4.63 -1.44 24.55
CA GLY A 873 5.08 -0.57 25.64
C GLY A 873 5.90 0.62 25.15
N THR A 874 6.85 0.40 24.24
CA THR A 874 7.70 1.46 23.70
C THR A 874 6.92 2.50 22.91
N ARG A 875 5.90 2.08 22.15
CA ARG A 875 5.01 2.99 21.39
C ARG A 875 4.10 3.80 22.30
N VAL A 876 3.54 3.20 23.34
CA VAL A 876 2.72 3.92 24.33
C VAL A 876 3.57 4.95 25.07
N LEU A 877 4.76 4.55 25.55
CA LEU A 877 5.67 5.46 26.26
C LEU A 877 6.15 6.62 25.38
N TYR A 878 6.46 6.34 24.11
CA TYR A 878 6.79 7.36 23.12
C TYR A 878 5.62 8.33 22.88
N GLY A 879 4.39 7.81 22.73
CA GLY A 879 3.19 8.62 22.57
C GLY A 879 2.88 9.52 23.79
N LEU A 880 3.09 9.01 25.00
CA LEU A 880 3.00 9.82 26.23
C LEU A 880 4.05 10.92 26.26
N ALA A 881 5.27 10.65 25.79
CA ALA A 881 6.34 11.63 25.73
C ALA A 881 6.06 12.76 24.71
N LEU A 882 5.46 12.43 23.56
CA LEU A 882 5.03 13.43 22.56
C LEU A 882 4.07 14.46 23.18
N LYS A 883 3.16 13.99 24.05
CA LYS A 883 2.17 14.82 24.75
C LYS A 883 2.66 15.44 26.04
N ARG A 884 3.97 15.35 26.35
CA ARG A 884 4.58 15.81 27.61
C ARG A 884 3.92 15.19 28.85
N GLN A 885 3.38 13.99 28.70
CA GLN A 885 2.86 13.13 29.77
C GLN A 885 3.93 12.16 30.28
N ALA A 886 5.02 11.99 29.53
CA ALA A 886 6.27 11.38 29.95
C ALA A 886 7.46 12.33 29.64
N PRO A 887 8.64 12.13 30.27
CA PRO A 887 9.84 12.89 29.98
C PRO A 887 10.24 12.89 28.50
N GLN A 888 10.65 14.05 27.96
CA GLN A 888 10.99 14.21 26.54
C GLN A 888 12.20 13.37 26.08
N ILE A 889 13.00 12.82 27.01
CA ILE A 889 14.12 11.92 26.67
C ILE A 889 13.66 10.68 25.90
N PHE A 890 12.41 10.25 26.12
CA PHE A 890 11.80 9.09 25.45
C PHE A 890 11.50 9.33 23.97
N LEU A 891 11.58 10.56 23.48
CA LEU A 891 11.40 10.90 22.06
C LEU A 891 12.62 10.60 21.19
N ARG A 892 13.74 10.17 21.77
CA ARG A 892 14.96 9.88 21.01
C ARG A 892 14.81 8.57 20.23
N THR A 893 14.94 8.66 18.91
CA THR A 893 14.88 7.54 17.97
C THR A 893 16.24 7.28 17.31
N THR A 894 16.43 6.07 16.78
CA THR A 894 17.56 5.73 15.89
C THR A 894 17.34 6.28 14.48
N ALA A 895 18.35 6.20 13.61
CA ALA A 895 18.24 6.63 12.21
C ALA A 895 17.15 5.88 11.42
N TRP A 896 16.73 4.70 11.89
CA TRP A 896 15.66 3.88 11.30
C TRP A 896 14.30 4.06 12.01
N GLY A 897 14.16 5.07 12.88
CA GLY A 897 12.88 5.42 13.54
C GLY A 897 12.52 4.63 14.79
N VAL A 898 13.46 3.88 15.39
CA VAL A 898 13.20 3.06 16.59
C VAL A 898 13.45 3.86 17.88
N PRO A 899 12.49 3.97 18.83
CA PRO A 899 12.65 4.75 20.07
C PRO A 899 13.53 4.04 21.11
N TYR A 900 14.86 4.05 20.89
CA TYR A 900 15.81 3.25 21.66
C TYR A 900 15.83 3.59 23.16
N VAL A 901 15.52 4.82 23.57
CA VAL A 901 15.45 5.17 25.00
C VAL A 901 14.27 4.48 25.68
N CYS A 902 13.13 4.36 24.99
CA CYS A 902 12.02 3.55 25.48
C CYS A 902 12.44 2.09 25.61
N VAL A 903 13.13 1.54 24.60
CA VAL A 903 13.60 0.15 24.62
C VAL A 903 14.48 -0.10 25.85
N LEU A 904 15.49 0.76 26.09
CA LEU A 904 16.39 0.65 27.24
C LEU A 904 15.65 0.75 28.58
N PHE A 905 14.62 1.59 28.67
CA PHE A 905 13.77 1.67 29.86
C PHE A 905 13.09 0.34 30.16
N PHE A 906 12.44 -0.28 29.17
CA PHE A 906 11.84 -1.60 29.35
C PHE A 906 12.89 -2.67 29.65
N THR A 907 14.06 -2.65 28.98
CA THR A 907 15.19 -3.56 29.26
C THR A 907 15.61 -3.52 30.72
N CYS A 908 15.65 -2.35 31.35
CA CYS A 908 16.01 -2.22 32.78
C CYS A 908 15.05 -3.01 33.69
N PHE A 909 13.76 -3.07 33.35
CA PHE A 909 12.77 -3.81 34.12
C PHE A 909 12.68 -5.29 33.76
N MET A 910 13.20 -5.74 32.62
CA MET A 910 13.30 -7.17 32.31
C MET A 910 14.16 -7.92 33.35
N PHE A 911 15.09 -7.21 34.02
CA PHE A 911 15.87 -7.74 35.14
C PHE A 911 15.01 -8.14 36.35
N LEU A 912 13.73 -7.75 36.44
CA LEU A 912 12.82 -8.28 37.45
C LEU A 912 12.68 -9.81 37.37
N SER A 913 12.93 -10.41 36.20
CA SER A 913 12.96 -11.87 36.03
C SER A 913 13.99 -12.57 36.94
N PHE A 914 15.03 -11.85 37.39
CA PHE A 914 16.01 -12.37 38.36
C PHE A 914 15.42 -12.72 39.73
N MET A 915 14.22 -12.22 40.05
CA MET A 915 13.49 -12.65 41.25
C MET A 915 13.29 -14.18 41.27
N SER A 916 13.24 -14.82 40.10
CA SER A 916 13.14 -16.28 39.94
C SER A 916 14.25 -17.05 40.66
N LEU A 917 15.43 -16.44 40.83
CA LEU A 917 16.56 -17.05 41.55
C LEU A 917 16.34 -17.13 43.06
N SER A 918 15.51 -16.26 43.60
CA SER A 918 15.32 -16.11 45.05
C SER A 918 14.08 -16.82 45.57
N ASN A 919 13.00 -16.90 44.77
CA ASN A 919 11.69 -17.40 45.20
C ASN A 919 11.17 -18.56 44.32
N GLY A 920 11.96 -19.01 43.34
CA GLY A 920 11.55 -19.99 42.32
C GLY A 920 10.86 -19.34 41.13
N ALA A 921 11.12 -19.84 39.92
CA ALA A 921 10.58 -19.28 38.69
C ALA A 921 9.04 -19.34 38.66
N MET A 922 8.45 -20.46 39.09
CA MET A 922 7.00 -20.66 39.10
C MET A 922 6.27 -19.66 40.02
N THR A 923 6.81 -19.41 41.21
CA THR A 923 6.24 -18.45 42.18
C THR A 923 6.24 -17.04 41.60
N VAL A 924 7.37 -16.63 41.02
CA VAL A 924 7.55 -15.29 40.43
C VAL A 924 6.69 -15.12 39.17
N PHE A 925 6.55 -16.19 38.37
CA PHE A 925 5.62 -16.21 37.24
C PHE A 925 4.22 -15.81 37.69
N TRP A 926 3.65 -16.46 38.72
CA TRP A 926 2.29 -16.12 39.18
C TRP A 926 2.17 -14.74 39.79
N TRP A 927 3.17 -14.25 40.53
CA TRP A 927 3.15 -12.87 41.03
C TRP A 927 3.06 -11.85 39.89
N LEU A 928 3.81 -12.08 38.81
CA LEU A 928 3.78 -11.20 37.65
C LEU A 928 2.49 -11.40 36.84
N VAL A 929 1.97 -12.62 36.73
CA VAL A 929 0.68 -12.92 36.09
C VAL A 929 -0.46 -12.20 36.78
N ASP A 930 -0.54 -12.23 38.12
CA ASP A 930 -1.59 -11.54 38.89
C ASP A 930 -1.57 -10.02 38.62
N LEU A 931 -0.39 -9.41 38.66
CA LEU A 931 -0.22 -7.98 38.43
C LEU A 931 -0.57 -7.60 36.98
N THR A 932 -0.14 -8.40 36.01
CA THR A 932 -0.48 -8.18 34.59
C THR A 932 -1.98 -8.36 34.35
N ALA A 933 -2.61 -9.38 34.93
CA ALA A 933 -4.05 -9.62 34.80
C ALA A 933 -4.88 -8.46 35.38
N ALA A 934 -4.48 -7.90 36.52
CA ALA A 934 -5.12 -6.72 37.10
C ALA A 934 -5.07 -5.51 36.13
N GLY A 935 -3.92 -5.24 35.53
CA GLY A 935 -3.76 -4.15 34.55
C GLY A 935 -4.53 -4.35 33.25
N VAL A 936 -4.65 -5.60 32.80
CA VAL A 936 -5.49 -5.97 31.64
C VAL A 936 -6.97 -5.72 31.96
N LEU A 937 -7.45 -6.11 33.14
CA LEU A 937 -8.84 -5.84 33.56
C LEU A 937 -9.12 -4.34 33.66
N ILE A 938 -8.19 -3.53 34.16
CA ILE A 938 -8.36 -2.07 34.17
C ILE A 938 -8.43 -1.50 32.74
N SER A 939 -7.61 -2.03 31.83
CA SER A 939 -7.63 -1.63 30.42
C SER A 939 -8.96 -2.01 29.75
N TRP A 940 -9.43 -3.23 29.95
CA TRP A 940 -10.74 -3.70 29.45
C TRP A 940 -11.90 -2.90 30.04
N ALA A 941 -11.86 -2.59 31.34
CA ALA A 941 -12.85 -1.73 31.98
C ALA A 941 -12.87 -0.33 31.33
N SER A 942 -11.70 0.23 31.00
CA SER A 942 -11.62 1.49 30.28
C SER A 942 -12.18 1.41 28.86
N ILE A 943 -11.93 0.32 28.12
CA ILE A 943 -12.49 0.12 26.78
C ILE A 943 -14.03 0.10 26.84
N LEU A 944 -14.58 -0.66 27.78
CA LEU A 944 -16.02 -0.79 27.97
C LEU A 944 -16.64 0.55 28.42
N LEU A 945 -15.95 1.29 29.30
CA LEU A 945 -16.36 2.62 29.73
C LEU A 945 -16.37 3.62 28.56
N ASN A 946 -15.35 3.60 27.70
CA ASN A 946 -15.26 4.43 26.50
C ASN A 946 -16.47 4.19 25.59
N HIS A 947 -16.82 2.94 25.33
CA HIS A 947 -17.99 2.58 24.53
C HIS A 947 -19.31 3.04 25.15
N ILE A 948 -19.50 2.81 26.45
CA ILE A 948 -20.70 3.29 27.17
C ILE A 948 -20.82 4.81 27.06
N ARG A 949 -19.71 5.55 27.23
CA ARG A 949 -19.72 7.02 27.12
C ARG A 949 -19.98 7.51 25.70
N LEU A 950 -19.43 6.84 24.68
CA LEU A 950 -19.77 7.11 23.28
C LEU A 950 -21.28 6.98 23.04
N ARG A 951 -21.88 5.87 23.45
CA ARG A 951 -23.32 5.61 23.27
C ARG A 951 -24.20 6.60 24.03
N LEU A 952 -23.81 6.99 25.25
CA LEU A 952 -24.53 8.01 26.03
C LEU A 952 -24.39 9.41 25.42
N ALA A 953 -23.22 9.75 24.86
CA ALA A 953 -22.99 11.01 24.17
C ALA A 953 -23.82 11.11 22.89
N MET A 954 -23.85 10.06 22.06
CA MET A 954 -24.72 10.01 20.87
C MET A 954 -26.19 10.22 21.22
N LYS A 955 -26.69 9.52 22.25
CA LYS A 955 -28.07 9.68 22.73
C LYS A 955 -28.35 11.10 23.22
N LYS A 956 -27.38 11.73 23.91
CA LYS A 956 -27.54 13.09 24.44
C LYS A 956 -27.50 14.15 23.33
N GLN A 957 -26.72 13.94 22.28
CA GLN A 957 -26.55 14.84 21.14
C GLN A 957 -27.58 14.57 20.02
N GLY A 958 -28.45 13.57 20.15
CA GLY A 958 -29.51 13.26 19.18
C GLY A 958 -29.02 12.56 17.91
N ILE A 959 -27.85 11.90 17.96
CA ILE A 959 -27.24 11.22 16.81
C ILE A 959 -27.73 9.76 16.77
N PRO A 960 -28.30 9.27 15.65
CA PRO A 960 -28.71 7.89 15.49
C PRO A 960 -27.50 6.92 15.56
N ILE A 961 -27.71 5.72 16.10
CA ILE A 961 -26.66 4.69 16.24
C ILE A 961 -26.24 4.15 14.87
N GLU A 962 -27.15 4.22 13.90
CA GLU A 962 -27.00 3.80 12.51
C GLU A 962 -25.89 4.58 11.79
N ASN A 963 -25.53 5.77 12.30
CA ASN A 963 -24.44 6.58 11.77
C ASN A 963 -23.05 6.00 12.09
N LEU A 964 -22.93 5.09 13.07
CA LEU A 964 -21.65 4.45 13.36
C LEU A 964 -21.20 3.59 12.17
N PRO A 965 -19.93 3.69 11.73
CA PRO A 965 -19.39 2.88 10.61
C PRO A 965 -19.58 1.38 10.82
N TRP A 966 -19.57 0.95 12.09
CA TRP A 966 -19.98 -0.37 12.49
C TRP A 966 -20.68 -0.32 13.85
N HIS A 967 -21.81 -1.01 13.97
CA HIS A 967 -22.59 -1.12 15.20
C HIS A 967 -23.32 -2.46 15.29
N ASN A 968 -23.70 -2.85 16.51
CA ASN A 968 -24.69 -3.89 16.75
C ASN A 968 -25.67 -3.49 17.87
N SER A 969 -26.84 -4.11 17.91
CA SER A 969 -27.89 -3.75 18.88
C SER A 969 -27.61 -4.21 20.31
N TRP A 970 -26.85 -5.29 20.49
CA TRP A 970 -26.60 -5.92 21.79
C TRP A 970 -25.34 -5.40 22.50
N THR A 971 -24.46 -4.68 21.80
CA THR A 971 -23.13 -4.27 22.28
C THR A 971 -23.15 -3.30 23.45
N PHE A 972 -24.18 -2.46 23.55
CA PHE A 972 -24.32 -1.58 24.72
C PHE A 972 -24.62 -2.39 26.00
N TYR A 973 -25.50 -3.39 25.91
CA TYR A 973 -25.84 -4.25 27.04
C TYR A 973 -24.66 -5.14 27.43
N SER A 974 -23.97 -5.73 26.45
CA SER A 974 -22.76 -6.51 26.72
C SER A 974 -21.64 -5.65 27.27
N SER A 975 -21.52 -4.37 26.88
CA SER A 975 -20.52 -3.46 27.46
C SER A 975 -20.79 -3.17 28.93
N CYS A 976 -22.06 -2.97 29.31
CA CYS A 976 -22.43 -2.79 30.72
C CYS A 976 -22.19 -4.05 31.55
N ALA A 977 -22.60 -5.22 31.03
CA ALA A 977 -22.38 -6.49 31.70
C ALA A 977 -20.88 -6.84 31.79
N GLY A 978 -20.13 -6.61 30.71
CA GLY A 978 -18.69 -6.78 30.65
C GLY A 978 -17.98 -5.87 31.62
N LEU A 979 -18.40 -4.61 31.77
CA LEU A 979 -17.78 -3.66 32.70
C LEU A 979 -18.00 -4.13 34.14
N PHE A 980 -19.23 -4.52 34.46
CA PHE A 980 -19.55 -5.10 35.77
C PHE A 980 -18.69 -6.34 36.06
N MET A 981 -18.61 -7.27 35.11
CA MET A 981 -17.83 -8.50 35.28
C MET A 981 -16.33 -8.22 35.39
N THR A 982 -15.79 -7.28 34.61
CA THR A 982 -14.38 -6.90 34.67
C THR A 982 -14.02 -6.30 36.02
N LEU A 983 -14.86 -5.41 36.56
CA LEU A 983 -14.68 -4.85 37.90
C LEU A 983 -14.86 -5.90 39.00
N LEU A 984 -15.83 -6.81 38.83
CA LEU A 984 -16.06 -7.89 39.77
C LEU A 984 -14.84 -8.81 39.84
N ILE A 985 -14.31 -9.25 38.70
CA ILE A 985 -13.09 -10.08 38.63
C ILE A 985 -11.90 -9.31 39.20
N LEU A 986 -11.72 -8.03 38.88
CA LEU A 986 -10.62 -7.22 39.42
C LEU A 986 -10.66 -7.13 40.96
N LEU A 987 -11.84 -6.89 41.53
CA LEU A 987 -12.00 -6.78 42.99
C LEU A 987 -11.91 -8.13 43.70
N THR A 988 -12.21 -9.22 43.00
CA THR A 988 -12.22 -10.58 43.56
C THR A 988 -11.04 -11.44 43.09
N GLY A 989 -10.11 -10.95 42.27
CA GLY A 989 -9.02 -11.75 41.72
C GLY A 989 -8.12 -12.38 42.79
N GLY A 990 -7.84 -11.63 43.85
CA GLY A 990 -7.11 -12.10 45.03
C GLY A 990 -7.98 -12.59 46.17
N PHE A 991 -9.25 -12.98 45.94
CA PHE A 991 -10.22 -13.24 47.02
C PHE A 991 -9.74 -14.22 48.09
N ARG A 992 -8.85 -15.16 47.73
CA ARG A 992 -8.25 -16.14 48.63
C ARG A 992 -7.64 -15.49 49.88
N VAL A 993 -6.97 -14.34 49.74
CA VAL A 993 -6.26 -13.69 50.86
C VAL A 993 -7.20 -13.19 51.96
N PHE A 994 -8.48 -12.97 51.63
CA PHE A 994 -9.51 -12.57 52.59
C PHE A 994 -10.21 -13.76 53.27
N THR A 995 -9.88 -15.00 52.88
CA THR A 995 -10.45 -16.20 53.50
C THR A 995 -9.70 -16.59 54.77
N ARG A 996 -10.42 -17.18 55.73
CA ARG A 996 -9.86 -17.52 57.06
C ARG A 996 -8.67 -18.47 56.91
N GLY A 997 -7.49 -18.04 57.38
CA GLY A 997 -6.27 -18.84 57.39
C GLY A 997 -5.41 -18.77 56.12
N ASN A 998 -5.80 -17.96 55.12
CA ASN A 998 -5.08 -17.83 53.84
C ASN A 998 -4.48 -16.42 53.61
N TRP A 999 -4.24 -15.65 54.68
CA TRP A 999 -3.64 -14.33 54.53
C TRP A 999 -2.20 -14.45 53.98
N ASP A 1000 -1.97 -13.87 52.81
CA ASP A 1000 -0.67 -13.79 52.16
C ASP A 1000 -0.42 -12.34 51.72
N PRO A 1001 0.53 -11.63 52.37
CA PRO A 1001 0.85 -10.25 52.00
C PRO A 1001 1.31 -10.13 50.55
N VAL A 1002 2.04 -11.11 50.02
CA VAL A 1002 2.58 -11.05 48.66
C VAL A 1002 1.45 -11.22 47.64
N GLY A 1003 0.60 -12.23 47.82
CA GLY A 1003 -0.61 -12.43 47.02
C GLY A 1003 -1.58 -11.25 47.07
N PHE A 1004 -1.72 -10.59 48.22
CA PHE A 1004 -2.54 -9.38 48.34
C PHE A 1004 -1.97 -8.24 47.49
N VAL A 1005 -0.65 -8.00 47.56
CA VAL A 1005 0.00 -6.97 46.76
C VAL A 1005 -0.05 -7.33 45.27
N SER A 1006 0.29 -8.57 44.88
CA SER A 1006 0.28 -8.99 43.47
C SER A 1006 -1.11 -8.87 42.84
N SER A 1007 -2.17 -9.18 43.59
CA SER A 1007 -3.55 -9.13 43.08
C SER A 1007 -4.16 -7.73 43.03
N TYR A 1008 -3.72 -6.80 43.90
CA TYR A 1008 -4.45 -5.54 44.13
C TYR A 1008 -3.62 -4.26 43.97
N LEU A 1009 -2.30 -4.32 43.80
CA LEU A 1009 -1.42 -3.14 43.72
C LEU A 1009 -1.80 -2.18 42.58
N ASP A 1010 -2.33 -2.72 41.48
CA ASP A 1010 -2.58 -1.92 40.29
C ASP A 1010 -3.77 -0.95 40.46
N ILE A 1011 -4.76 -1.33 41.27
CA ILE A 1011 -5.93 -0.49 41.58
C ILE A 1011 -5.53 0.88 42.18
N PRO A 1012 -4.81 0.95 43.32
CA PRO A 1012 -4.38 2.22 43.88
C PRO A 1012 -3.37 2.94 42.98
N LEU A 1013 -2.56 2.23 42.18
CA LEU A 1013 -1.60 2.84 41.26
C LEU A 1013 -2.32 3.65 40.17
N VAL A 1014 -3.32 3.07 39.52
CA VAL A 1014 -4.11 3.75 38.48
C VAL A 1014 -4.97 4.87 39.08
N ILE A 1015 -5.57 4.66 40.25
CA ILE A 1015 -6.32 5.72 40.96
C ILE A 1015 -5.39 6.88 41.32
N ALA A 1016 -4.18 6.60 41.81
CA ALA A 1016 -3.21 7.64 42.13
C ALA A 1016 -2.78 8.40 40.87
N ALA A 1017 -2.44 7.71 39.78
CA ALA A 1017 -2.08 8.34 38.51
C ALA A 1017 -3.22 9.25 38.00
N TYR A 1018 -4.47 8.78 38.08
CA TYR A 1018 -5.65 9.57 37.74
C TYR A 1018 -5.78 10.82 38.60
N LEU A 1019 -5.77 10.67 39.94
CA LEU A 1019 -5.96 11.79 40.87
C LEU A 1019 -4.83 12.80 40.79
N ILE A 1020 -3.57 12.36 40.72
CA ILE A 1020 -2.40 13.23 40.59
C ILE A 1020 -2.53 14.10 39.34
N TRP A 1021 -2.79 13.49 38.18
CA TRP A 1021 -2.93 14.26 36.94
C TRP A 1021 -4.15 15.19 36.98
N LYS A 1022 -5.27 14.70 37.52
CA LYS A 1022 -6.50 15.47 37.68
C LYS A 1022 -6.28 16.74 38.51
N PHE A 1023 -5.56 16.65 39.62
CA PHE A 1023 -5.30 17.82 40.48
C PHE A 1023 -4.18 18.72 39.93
N VAL A 1024 -3.10 18.17 39.38
CA VAL A 1024 -1.98 18.93 38.84
C VAL A 1024 -2.37 19.69 37.57
N LYS A 1025 -3.07 19.02 36.64
CA LYS A 1025 -3.51 19.60 35.36
C LYS A 1025 -4.92 20.17 35.40
N LYS A 1026 -5.63 20.03 36.53
CA LYS A 1026 -7.00 20.55 36.75
C LYS A 1026 -7.97 20.12 35.64
N THR A 1027 -7.87 18.86 35.21
CA THR A 1027 -8.73 18.31 34.14
C THR A 1027 -10.16 18.13 34.63
N LYS A 1028 -11.11 18.11 33.69
CA LYS A 1028 -12.53 17.86 33.96
C LYS A 1028 -12.99 16.65 33.17
N ILE A 1029 -13.98 15.94 33.71
CA ILE A 1029 -14.69 14.89 32.97
C ILE A 1029 -15.39 15.56 31.79
N VAL A 1030 -15.21 15.01 30.59
CA VAL A 1030 -15.82 15.56 29.37
C VAL A 1030 -17.35 15.42 29.46
N PRO A 1031 -18.11 16.53 29.44
CA PRO A 1031 -19.57 16.47 29.43
C PRO A 1031 -20.07 15.73 28.19
N LEU A 1032 -21.12 14.92 28.32
CA LEU A 1032 -21.65 14.11 27.20
C LEU A 1032 -22.08 14.96 25.98
N ALA A 1033 -22.46 16.22 26.20
CA ALA A 1033 -22.82 17.15 25.14
C ALA A 1033 -21.61 17.79 24.43
N GLU A 1034 -20.43 17.74 25.05
CA GLU A 1034 -19.18 18.36 24.55
C GLU A 1034 -18.22 17.33 23.96
N VAL A 1035 -18.55 16.04 24.00
CA VAL A 1035 -17.78 15.01 23.30
C VAL A 1035 -17.80 15.35 21.80
N PRO A 1036 -16.63 15.47 21.14
CA PRO A 1036 -16.52 15.96 19.76
C PRO A 1036 -16.93 14.89 18.73
N LEU A 1037 -18.20 14.46 18.78
CA LEU A 1037 -18.72 13.40 17.91
C LEU A 1037 -18.86 13.86 16.47
N GLN A 1038 -19.22 15.12 16.23
CA GLN A 1038 -19.33 15.64 14.86
C GLN A 1038 -17.96 15.68 14.16
N ASP A 1039 -16.90 16.10 14.87
CA ASP A 1039 -15.54 16.04 14.33
C ASP A 1039 -15.08 14.59 14.13
N ALA A 1040 -15.48 13.67 15.01
CA ALA A 1040 -15.19 12.25 14.85
C ALA A 1040 -15.89 11.64 13.63
N PHE A 1041 -17.17 11.96 13.39
CA PHE A 1041 -17.91 11.52 12.21
C PHE A 1041 -17.36 12.16 10.95
N ARG A 1042 -17.11 13.47 10.94
CA ARG A 1042 -16.49 14.16 9.80
C ARG A 1042 -15.13 13.55 9.46
N LYS A 1043 -14.27 13.32 10.45
CA LYS A 1043 -12.96 12.69 10.23
C LYS A 1043 -13.10 11.23 9.81
N SER A 1044 -14.07 10.50 10.36
CA SER A 1044 -14.36 9.13 9.94
C SER A 1044 -14.98 9.05 8.55
N GLU A 1045 -15.72 10.08 8.10
CA GLU A 1045 -16.28 10.22 6.75
C GLU A 1045 -15.17 10.64 5.79
N GLU A 1046 -14.30 11.58 6.15
CA GLU A 1046 -13.05 11.88 5.43
C GLU A 1046 -12.19 10.61 5.29
N ASP A 1047 -12.01 9.82 6.36
CA ASP A 1047 -11.30 8.54 6.33
C ASP A 1047 -12.09 7.43 5.58
N HIS A 1048 -13.43 7.46 5.55
CA HIS A 1048 -14.23 6.51 4.77
C HIS A 1048 -14.17 6.88 3.30
N GLU A 1049 -14.30 8.15 2.95
CA GLU A 1049 -14.13 8.71 1.62
C GLU A 1049 -12.70 8.52 1.12
N VAL A 1050 -11.67 8.58 1.95
CA VAL A 1050 -10.28 8.23 1.60
C VAL A 1050 -10.08 6.72 1.33
N VAL A 1051 -11.04 5.86 1.70
CA VAL A 1051 -10.96 4.40 1.45
C VAL A 1051 -12.12 3.82 0.64
N THR A 1052 -13.17 4.59 0.39
CA THR A 1052 -14.20 4.34 -0.62
C THR A 1052 -13.97 5.15 -1.91
N ALA A 1053 -13.18 6.23 -1.84
CA ALA A 1053 -12.38 6.77 -2.94
C ALA A 1053 -10.97 6.17 -2.91
#